data_AF-A0A6C2E1A2-F1
#
_entry.id   AF-A0A6C2E1A2-F1
#
_cell.length_a   1.000
_cell.length_b   1.000
_cell.length_c   1.000
_cell.angle_alpha   90.00
_cell.angle_beta   90.00
_cell.angle_gamma   90.00
#
_symmetry.space_group_name_H-M   'P 1'
#
loop_
_entity.id
_entity.type
_entity.pdbx_description
1 polymer ?
#
loop_
_entity_poly.entity_id
_entity_poly.type
_entity_poly.pdbx_seq_one_letter_code
_entity_poly.pdbx_strand_id
1 'polypeptide(L)'
;MLPEWIYTAPHFETTENILSKIENIEFSENTRSNIFEEKEADLQLRLIANLGYSLIDQNKWGDVKTVLEKTGKTEPRERNTLFQLIQYAIEQCLELNDNNRANEYLSILTNHFTKEESKPIDKIYIADLVYKVTQNIDETFSWINSIEQPLNIDKHRMDFDGSLDPFIPIIKLNKLLNLCGKGITITSAIPSAVKGSDEEVLVEFGRMLCITTQILADGILKNQAFGSVTKRALPILRFYYKDVSHRNIYWYKLTQAKGKYFDFLISAVSQNGKESLEEFGDFLFNEFSVNPKYWSTSDQRKIIKSLINNGFNSNKAKTQLKNLESSMLENRDIDGRVTECVAHSKVHLNLREFEISEKWLKQAILESIGVGYRKDYQFSTWIEWLRKINLQDPSQATERIKWFLSHLNHIKETTEGRAYWNSSEELLDVSYEYNLNDGLEQTIWQLENDLVDFKDSITLFIKHFVNRIKSDDEFRSIVQLYNGLYMLLAESANTSLLKAILNKGHEILQEIFLEKYLPAIITAIKIKSYEENRYYLLFEIETFCSGNGIRIDDYYSDFKVPEKTRKDYSSSSSNSLTLKDNHKSIDESEVLKRVENFDDFKKIVEEEDQGNSYFNWSNVIGKIASTLTSMQINEVANIVRIGSRQSDFYAKLSEVAFENGHSELAESLANKSLELSSSSGWVKFYDGGTRINSFNALRKVNPALASAKAFEVFAHDISSGNYPSLYIEHLDYIVPLLTENYVEEEIWVEIFGYLQRLMSNSKPAVNLPLLQSMEKPISETLVDYLLYLSKNPVSLIREESILLLAKYINQNNDYALAQLLNGRMNDYTSMDVIMTLRELNSSRIKEIKPIIQNVALSKDYLLRENAKQILNELGEDIPVAKNIDLPSVYSLHLPKPQTLELNKEIDPYYPNVDITNPRDLIQPFESLVRVLSKESGIDESNLIYRVYSIMKEIGSKEEWTIEYEKKLRNHLEEVSLKYSYPRPRVIVARRAIMYVTNELIDSGTIDEEKLRDVFISQDYSVSHFKEIEKPDFIQTIKERDFGGVGNDWLDKIDESKRLNESLLNYNESFKIIAEYNLVKNLDWGSPSEEYMYQIAVNENLNKNKNYIFGSVFHQLSCDYHSISTGGHFIIVIRDHWFDRFDIKSNWIAINPTLARCLEWVPETNKLFAWKNSKGELMAESIYWSNGNAQMTPRKDAEVGEGWFVVVSENAYQQINSIEQNLFLQKKLVRTKYEDSTLMTREIFNIDKIYV
;
A
#
# COMPACT_ATOMS: atom_id res chain seq x y z
N MET A 1 4.74 -8.89 -38.37
CA MET A 1 5.30 -9.89 -39.31
C MET A 1 5.20 -9.46 -40.78
N LEU A 2 4.02 -9.06 -41.31
CA LEU A 2 3.91 -8.67 -42.74
C LEU A 2 4.77 -7.44 -43.17
N PRO A 3 4.83 -6.32 -42.42
CA PRO A 3 5.72 -5.20 -42.77
C PRO A 3 7.19 -5.61 -42.85
N GLU A 4 7.67 -6.40 -41.88
CA GLU A 4 9.04 -6.95 -41.87
C GLU A 4 9.30 -7.88 -43.06
N TRP A 5 8.33 -8.71 -43.43
CA TRP A 5 8.45 -9.55 -44.63
C TRP A 5 8.55 -8.69 -45.89
N ILE A 6 7.70 -7.66 -46.05
CA ILE A 6 7.75 -6.74 -47.20
C ILE A 6 9.04 -5.93 -47.23
N TYR A 7 9.55 -5.51 -46.07
CA TYR A 7 10.83 -4.83 -45.97
C TYR A 7 12.00 -5.75 -46.35
N THR A 8 11.90 -7.06 -46.11
CA THR A 8 12.98 -8.02 -46.43
C THR A 8 12.86 -8.60 -47.85
N ALA A 9 11.64 -8.73 -48.39
CA ALA A 9 11.35 -9.40 -49.66
C ALA A 9 12.16 -8.90 -50.88
N PRO A 10 12.49 -7.59 -51.02
CA PRO A 10 13.24 -7.13 -52.19
C PRO A 10 14.65 -7.70 -52.27
N HIS A 11 15.18 -8.32 -51.21
CA HIS A 11 16.46 -9.02 -51.27
C HIS A 11 16.41 -10.30 -52.12
N PHE A 12 15.22 -10.91 -52.33
CA PHE A 12 15.09 -12.20 -53.02
C PHE A 12 13.89 -12.28 -54.00
N GLU A 13 13.09 -11.23 -54.14
CA GLU A 13 11.92 -11.19 -55.03
C GLU A 13 11.84 -9.88 -55.83
N THR A 14 11.20 -9.89 -57.00
CA THR A 14 11.07 -8.68 -57.86
C THR A 14 10.02 -7.73 -57.30
N THR A 15 10.28 -6.43 -57.44
CA THR A 15 9.37 -5.36 -56.96
C THR A 15 7.96 -5.51 -57.53
N GLU A 16 7.83 -5.88 -58.80
CA GLU A 16 6.53 -6.12 -59.45
C GLU A 16 5.74 -7.26 -58.80
N ASN A 17 6.39 -8.37 -58.43
CA ASN A 17 5.72 -9.49 -57.78
C ASN A 17 5.31 -9.15 -56.35
N ILE A 18 6.15 -8.40 -55.63
CA ILE A 18 5.83 -7.94 -54.27
C ILE A 18 4.62 -6.99 -54.32
N LEU A 19 4.60 -6.04 -55.24
CA LEU A 19 3.46 -5.12 -55.42
C LEU A 19 2.17 -5.88 -55.78
N SER A 20 2.25 -6.88 -56.67
CA SER A 20 1.11 -7.73 -57.00
C SER A 20 0.60 -8.49 -55.78
N LYS A 21 1.48 -8.99 -54.90
CA LYS A 21 1.09 -9.63 -53.65
C LYS A 21 0.40 -8.66 -52.69
N ILE A 22 0.90 -7.42 -52.56
CA ILE A 22 0.27 -6.40 -51.71
C ILE A 22 -1.15 -6.08 -52.20
N GLU A 23 -1.32 -5.90 -53.51
CA GLU A 23 -2.62 -5.56 -54.13
C GLU A 23 -3.70 -6.64 -53.95
N ASN A 24 -3.30 -7.90 -53.75
CA ASN A 24 -4.21 -9.03 -53.58
C ASN A 24 -4.45 -9.43 -52.10
N ILE A 25 -4.07 -8.58 -51.13
CA ILE A 25 -4.35 -8.84 -49.72
C ILE A 25 -5.81 -8.52 -49.42
N GLU A 26 -6.55 -9.54 -48.97
CA GLU A 26 -7.95 -9.47 -48.52
C GLU A 26 -8.07 -10.00 -47.09
N PHE A 27 -8.90 -9.37 -46.26
CA PHE A 27 -9.27 -9.86 -44.94
C PHE A 27 -10.34 -10.96 -45.06
N SER A 28 -10.20 -12.04 -44.29
CA SER A 28 -11.17 -13.13 -44.32
C SER A 28 -12.48 -12.73 -43.64
N GLU A 29 -13.63 -13.06 -44.27
CA GLU A 29 -14.98 -12.73 -43.78
C GLU A 29 -15.32 -13.29 -42.38
N ASN A 30 -14.50 -14.21 -41.86
CA ASN A 30 -14.85 -15.05 -40.71
C ASN A 30 -14.14 -14.68 -39.39
N THR A 31 -13.72 -13.42 -39.23
CA THR A 31 -13.25 -12.91 -37.94
C THR A 31 -14.27 -11.95 -37.34
N ARG A 32 -15.22 -12.51 -36.56
CA ARG A 32 -15.92 -11.74 -35.52
C ARG A 32 -14.83 -11.07 -34.67
N SER A 33 -14.77 -9.75 -34.71
CA SER A 33 -13.75 -8.86 -34.11
C SER A 33 -12.42 -8.75 -34.87
N ASN A 34 -12.41 -7.98 -35.95
CA ASN A 34 -11.21 -7.20 -36.27
C ASN A 34 -11.10 -6.12 -35.18
N ILE A 35 -10.42 -6.44 -34.07
CA ILE A 35 -10.36 -5.64 -32.82
C ILE A 35 -9.91 -4.18 -33.07
N PHE A 36 -9.31 -3.89 -34.23
CA PHE A 36 -8.71 -2.60 -34.57
C PHE A 36 -9.42 -1.79 -35.66
N GLU A 37 -10.55 -2.26 -36.23
CA GLU A 37 -11.27 -1.57 -37.34
C GLU A 37 -10.38 -1.16 -38.54
N GLU A 38 -9.22 -1.79 -38.74
CA GLU A 38 -8.29 -1.45 -39.83
C GLU A 38 -8.92 -1.80 -41.20
N LYS A 39 -8.75 -0.93 -42.20
CA LYS A 39 -9.21 -1.17 -43.59
C LYS A 39 -8.08 -1.76 -44.43
N GLU A 40 -8.41 -2.64 -45.38
CA GLU A 40 -7.43 -3.26 -46.30
C GLU A 40 -6.58 -2.22 -47.04
N ALA A 41 -7.19 -1.12 -47.50
CA ALA A 41 -6.49 -0.02 -48.15
C ALA A 41 -5.42 0.64 -47.24
N ASP A 42 -5.67 0.72 -45.93
CA ASP A 42 -4.71 1.28 -44.97
C ASP A 42 -3.51 0.34 -44.76
N LEU A 43 -3.79 -0.98 -44.67
CA LEU A 43 -2.75 -2.00 -44.60
C LEU A 43 -1.92 -2.01 -45.89
N GLN A 44 -2.55 -2.01 -47.06
CA GLN A 44 -1.88 -1.98 -48.36
C GLN A 44 -0.94 -0.77 -48.47
N LEU A 45 -1.43 0.43 -48.14
CA LEU A 45 -0.63 1.65 -48.16
C LEU A 45 0.57 1.57 -47.20
N ARG A 46 0.40 1.01 -46.01
CA ARG A 46 1.48 0.76 -45.04
C ARG A 46 2.53 -0.22 -45.58
N LEU A 47 2.11 -1.27 -46.29
CA LEU A 47 3.04 -2.23 -46.90
C LEU A 47 3.78 -1.62 -48.10
N ILE A 48 3.12 -0.81 -48.94
CA ILE A 48 3.76 -0.04 -50.01
C ILE A 48 4.85 0.89 -49.45
N ALA A 49 4.57 1.56 -48.32
CA ALA A 49 5.56 2.40 -47.65
C ALA A 49 6.80 1.60 -47.20
N ASN A 50 6.61 0.44 -46.55
CA ASN A 50 7.70 -0.43 -46.11
C ASN A 50 8.54 -0.97 -47.29
N LEU A 51 7.89 -1.31 -48.40
CA LEU A 51 8.58 -1.68 -49.64
C LEU A 51 9.44 -0.52 -50.15
N GLY A 52 8.88 0.70 -50.18
CA GLY A 52 9.59 1.90 -50.57
C GLY A 52 10.83 2.16 -49.72
N TYR A 53 10.72 2.08 -48.39
CA TYR A 53 11.88 2.22 -47.48
C TYR A 53 12.97 1.19 -47.78
N SER A 54 12.62 -0.09 -47.92
CA SER A 54 13.58 -1.14 -48.23
C SER A 54 14.30 -0.94 -49.57
N LEU A 55 13.58 -0.52 -50.61
CA LEU A 55 14.18 -0.24 -51.92
C LEU A 55 15.14 0.95 -51.88
N ILE A 56 14.82 1.98 -51.10
CA ILE A 56 15.70 3.13 -50.84
C ILE A 56 16.97 2.67 -50.14
N ASP A 57 16.86 1.88 -49.05
CA ASP A 57 18.01 1.37 -48.29
C ASP A 57 18.91 0.44 -49.14
N GLN A 58 18.31 -0.28 -50.09
CA GLN A 58 19.02 -1.12 -51.06
C GLN A 58 19.57 -0.37 -52.28
N ASN A 59 19.38 0.96 -52.36
CA ASN A 59 19.77 1.77 -53.52
C ASN A 59 19.11 1.37 -54.86
N LYS A 60 17.92 0.76 -54.82
CA LYS A 60 17.16 0.33 -56.01
C LYS A 60 16.29 1.46 -56.58
N TRP A 61 16.92 2.59 -56.91
CA TRP A 61 16.23 3.85 -57.25
C TRP A 61 15.27 3.78 -58.44
N GLY A 62 15.51 2.88 -59.40
CA GLY A 62 14.57 2.64 -60.52
C GLY A 62 13.22 2.09 -60.04
N ASP A 63 13.26 1.14 -59.11
CA ASP A 63 12.08 0.50 -58.52
C ASP A 63 11.36 1.42 -57.54
N VAL A 64 12.11 2.33 -56.87
CA VAL A 64 11.52 3.37 -56.01
C VAL A 64 10.56 4.26 -56.81
N LYS A 65 10.90 4.60 -58.07
CA LYS A 65 9.99 5.39 -58.93
C LYS A 65 8.67 4.66 -59.17
N THR A 66 8.72 3.36 -59.43
CA THR A 66 7.52 2.50 -59.59
C THR A 66 6.63 2.49 -58.34
N VAL A 67 7.24 2.45 -57.14
CA VAL A 67 6.51 2.50 -55.86
C VAL A 67 5.88 3.89 -55.63
N LEU A 68 6.61 4.97 -55.94
CA LEU A 68 6.09 6.34 -55.83
C LEU A 68 4.92 6.60 -56.78
N GLU A 69 4.94 6.01 -57.99
CA GLU A 69 3.84 6.11 -58.95
C GLU A 69 2.58 5.36 -58.50
N LYS A 70 2.74 4.24 -57.77
CA LYS A 70 1.63 3.46 -57.20
C LYS A 70 1.06 4.04 -55.90
N THR A 71 1.77 4.96 -55.25
CA THR A 71 1.25 5.66 -54.08
C THR A 71 0.27 6.74 -54.57
N GLY A 72 -1.01 6.61 -54.24
CA GLY A 72 -2.05 7.52 -54.70
C GLY A 72 -1.78 9.00 -54.33
N LYS A 73 -2.40 9.93 -55.07
CA LYS A 73 -2.17 11.39 -54.93
C LYS A 73 -3.39 12.15 -54.40
N THR A 74 -4.49 11.45 -54.17
CA THR A 74 -5.81 12.06 -53.98
C THR A 74 -6.26 12.05 -52.52
N GLU A 75 -6.04 10.95 -51.80
CA GLU A 75 -6.44 10.85 -50.40
C GLU A 75 -5.38 11.42 -49.44
N PRO A 76 -5.76 12.05 -48.31
CA PRO A 76 -4.81 12.63 -47.36
C PRO A 76 -3.75 11.64 -46.84
N ARG A 77 -4.13 10.37 -46.61
CA ARG A 77 -3.20 9.32 -46.14
C ARG A 77 -2.17 8.96 -47.20
N GLU A 78 -2.58 8.85 -48.46
CA GLU A 78 -1.68 8.55 -49.57
C GLU A 78 -0.69 9.70 -49.82
N ARG A 79 -1.16 10.96 -49.78
CA ARG A 79 -0.29 12.15 -49.85
C ARG A 79 0.75 12.16 -48.72
N ASN A 80 0.37 11.81 -47.50
CA ASN A 80 1.30 11.73 -46.38
C ASN A 80 2.34 10.61 -46.57
N THR A 81 1.94 9.43 -47.02
CA THR A 81 2.86 8.33 -47.34
C THR A 81 3.83 8.73 -48.45
N LEU A 82 3.34 9.38 -49.51
CA LEU A 82 4.17 9.88 -50.60
C LEU A 82 5.20 10.91 -50.09
N PHE A 83 4.78 11.83 -49.23
CA PHE A 83 5.68 12.80 -48.59
C PHE A 83 6.78 12.10 -47.79
N GLN A 84 6.43 11.13 -46.94
CA GLN A 84 7.38 10.40 -46.10
C GLN A 84 8.39 9.60 -46.92
N LEU A 85 7.95 8.92 -47.98
CA LEU A 85 8.83 8.17 -48.88
C LEU A 85 9.83 9.09 -49.60
N ILE A 86 9.37 10.22 -50.14
CA ILE A 86 10.25 11.17 -50.83
C ILE A 86 11.21 11.83 -49.83
N GLN A 87 10.74 12.20 -48.63
CA GLN A 87 11.61 12.71 -47.57
C GLN A 87 12.71 11.69 -47.23
N TYR A 88 12.34 10.43 -46.99
CA TYR A 88 13.30 9.38 -46.65
C TYR A 88 14.32 9.15 -47.77
N ALA A 89 13.87 9.18 -49.03
CA ALA A 89 14.75 9.09 -50.20
C ALA A 89 15.77 10.23 -50.26
N ILE A 90 15.35 11.49 -49.99
CA ILE A 90 16.25 12.65 -49.93
C ILE A 90 17.27 12.49 -48.80
N GLU A 91 16.82 12.11 -47.59
CA GLU A 91 17.70 11.95 -46.43
C GLU A 91 18.74 10.85 -46.66
N GLN A 92 18.34 9.70 -47.23
CA GLN A 92 19.26 8.62 -47.61
C GLN A 92 20.23 9.05 -48.72
N CYS A 93 19.79 9.83 -49.72
CA CYS A 93 20.69 10.37 -50.73
C CYS A 93 21.76 11.29 -50.10
N LEU A 94 21.40 12.10 -49.11
CA LEU A 94 22.35 12.98 -48.40
C LEU A 94 23.35 12.17 -47.57
N GLU A 95 22.92 11.10 -46.89
CA GLU A 95 23.82 10.20 -46.15
C GLU A 95 24.85 9.52 -47.07
N LEU A 96 24.43 9.17 -48.29
CA LEU A 96 25.28 8.59 -49.33
C LEU A 96 26.12 9.64 -50.10
N ASN A 97 26.01 10.93 -49.76
CA ASN A 97 26.61 12.06 -50.47
C ASN A 97 26.20 12.20 -51.95
N ASP A 98 25.03 11.69 -52.35
CA ASP A 98 24.46 11.83 -53.70
C ASP A 98 23.58 13.09 -53.81
N ASN A 99 24.24 14.25 -53.84
CA ASN A 99 23.56 15.55 -53.91
C ASN A 99 22.73 15.72 -55.19
N ASN A 100 23.09 15.07 -56.30
CA ASN A 100 22.36 15.18 -57.56
C ASN A 100 20.98 14.50 -57.45
N ARG A 101 20.94 13.28 -56.91
CA ARG A 101 19.68 12.56 -56.71
C ARG A 101 18.84 13.18 -55.58
N ALA A 102 19.48 13.70 -54.53
CA ALA A 102 18.79 14.48 -53.50
C ALA A 102 18.07 15.70 -54.10
N ASN A 103 18.71 16.42 -55.04
CA ASN A 103 18.09 17.52 -55.78
C ASN A 103 16.95 17.06 -56.72
N GLU A 104 17.08 15.89 -57.37
CA GLU A 104 16.02 15.30 -58.19
C GLU A 104 14.76 15.03 -57.34
N TYR A 105 14.91 14.33 -56.21
CA TYR A 105 13.78 14.04 -55.32
C TYR A 105 13.23 15.28 -54.61
N LEU A 106 14.07 16.27 -54.27
CA LEU A 106 13.61 17.56 -53.77
C LEU A 106 12.76 18.30 -54.81
N SER A 107 13.13 18.22 -56.09
CA SER A 107 12.33 18.80 -57.18
C SER A 107 11.00 18.05 -57.34
N ILE A 108 10.99 16.72 -57.23
CA ILE A 108 9.76 15.92 -57.22
C ILE A 108 8.86 16.31 -56.03
N LEU A 109 9.44 16.48 -54.84
CA LEU A 109 8.72 16.89 -53.64
C LEU A 109 8.07 18.27 -53.81
N THR A 110 8.84 19.27 -54.24
CA THR A 110 8.37 20.66 -54.37
C THR A 110 7.40 20.87 -55.53
N ASN A 111 7.43 20.01 -56.56
CA ASN A 111 6.40 19.96 -57.59
C ASN A 111 5.07 19.39 -57.07
N HIS A 112 5.12 18.41 -56.17
CA HIS A 112 3.92 17.80 -55.57
C HIS A 112 3.36 18.59 -54.38
N PHE A 113 4.21 19.34 -53.68
CA PHE A 113 3.86 20.12 -52.50
C PHE A 113 4.36 21.55 -52.71
N THR A 114 3.50 22.41 -53.25
CA THR A 114 3.83 23.82 -53.56
C THR A 114 3.77 24.72 -52.31
N LYS A 115 4.36 25.93 -52.37
CA LYS A 115 4.36 26.90 -51.26
C LYS A 115 2.95 27.36 -50.89
N GLU A 116 2.04 27.39 -51.85
CA GLU A 116 0.67 27.88 -51.69
C GLU A 116 -0.26 26.79 -51.12
N GLU A 117 -0.06 25.53 -51.51
CA GLU A 117 -0.99 24.42 -51.19
C GLU A 117 -0.57 23.61 -49.95
N SER A 118 0.66 23.74 -49.48
CA SER A 118 1.20 23.00 -48.33
C SER A 118 0.74 23.60 -47.01
N LYS A 119 0.46 22.77 -46.00
CA LYS A 119 0.12 23.26 -44.65
C LYS A 119 1.38 23.82 -43.95
N PRO A 120 1.24 24.67 -42.91
CA PRO A 120 2.39 25.26 -42.22
C PRO A 120 3.42 24.23 -41.74
N ILE A 121 2.99 23.09 -41.18
CA ILE A 121 3.91 22.03 -40.74
C ILE A 121 4.68 21.45 -41.96
N ASP A 122 3.99 21.08 -43.03
CA ASP A 122 4.62 20.53 -44.24
C ASP A 122 5.67 21.49 -44.82
N LYS A 123 5.36 22.80 -44.84
CA LYS A 123 6.31 23.84 -45.29
C LYS A 123 7.59 23.87 -44.44
N ILE A 124 7.49 23.67 -43.12
CA ILE A 124 8.67 23.59 -42.23
C ILE A 124 9.54 22.39 -42.60
N TYR A 125 8.94 21.22 -42.83
CA TYR A 125 9.70 20.02 -43.19
C TYR A 125 10.33 20.15 -44.59
N ILE A 126 9.62 20.70 -45.57
CA ILE A 126 10.15 20.98 -46.91
C ILE A 126 11.30 21.98 -46.83
N ALA A 127 11.14 23.09 -46.08
CA ALA A 127 12.19 24.09 -45.91
C ALA A 127 13.47 23.51 -45.30
N ASP A 128 13.33 22.56 -44.36
CA ASP A 128 14.46 21.84 -43.77
C ASP A 128 15.21 21.01 -44.81
N LEU A 129 14.49 20.30 -45.69
CA LEU A 129 15.09 19.54 -46.79
C LEU A 129 15.73 20.47 -47.84
N VAL A 130 15.07 21.57 -48.20
CA VAL A 130 15.63 22.60 -49.10
C VAL A 130 16.96 23.10 -48.56
N TYR A 131 17.02 23.43 -47.26
CA TYR A 131 18.27 23.87 -46.63
C TYR A 131 19.34 22.78 -46.66
N LYS A 132 19.01 21.54 -46.25
CA LYS A 132 19.95 20.41 -46.21
C LYS A 132 20.56 20.11 -47.59
N VAL A 133 19.77 20.19 -48.67
CA VAL A 133 20.20 19.83 -50.03
C VAL A 133 20.90 20.99 -50.74
N THR A 134 20.36 22.21 -50.62
CA THR A 134 20.81 23.35 -51.45
C THR A 134 21.66 24.37 -50.69
N GLN A 135 21.55 24.40 -49.36
CA GLN A 135 22.10 25.45 -48.48
C GLN A 135 21.69 26.89 -48.87
N ASN A 136 20.64 27.05 -49.68
CA ASN A 136 20.16 28.34 -50.14
C ASN A 136 19.26 28.98 -49.08
N ILE A 137 19.82 29.93 -48.32
CA ILE A 137 19.14 30.62 -47.22
C ILE A 137 17.92 31.41 -47.70
N ASP A 138 18.00 32.09 -48.84
CA ASP A 138 16.88 32.91 -49.36
C ASP A 138 15.70 32.03 -49.76
N GLU A 139 15.98 30.92 -50.45
CA GLU A 139 14.95 29.96 -50.84
C GLU A 139 14.34 29.27 -49.60
N THR A 140 15.16 28.81 -48.65
CA THR A 140 14.69 28.26 -47.37
C THR A 140 13.79 29.25 -46.61
N PHE A 141 14.22 30.51 -46.49
CA PHE A 141 13.44 31.53 -45.78
C PHE A 141 12.11 31.81 -46.46
N SER A 142 12.06 31.80 -47.80
CA SER A 142 10.83 32.02 -48.55
C SER A 142 9.73 30.96 -48.29
N TRP A 143 10.10 29.76 -47.84
CA TRP A 143 9.14 28.72 -47.42
C TRP A 143 8.53 28.97 -46.04
N ILE A 144 9.25 29.68 -45.15
CA ILE A 144 8.89 29.81 -43.73
C ILE A 144 8.58 31.25 -43.27
N ASN A 145 8.81 32.26 -44.11
CA ASN A 145 8.68 33.68 -43.75
C ASN A 145 7.27 34.09 -43.25
N SER A 146 6.23 33.35 -43.64
CA SER A 146 4.83 33.60 -43.31
C SER A 146 4.28 32.62 -42.25
N ILE A 147 5.14 31.81 -41.63
CA ILE A 147 4.73 30.76 -40.69
C ILE A 147 4.85 31.27 -39.26
N GLU A 148 3.75 31.26 -38.52
CA GLU A 148 3.74 31.54 -37.09
C GLU A 148 4.33 30.38 -36.28
N GLN A 149 4.73 30.64 -35.03
CA GLN A 149 5.24 29.60 -34.14
C GLN A 149 4.15 28.54 -33.88
N PRO A 150 4.46 27.24 -33.98
CA PRO A 150 3.50 26.17 -33.73
C PRO A 150 3.30 26.00 -32.21
N LEU A 151 2.50 26.88 -31.61
CA LEU A 151 2.30 26.96 -30.15
C LEU A 151 1.37 25.88 -29.59
N ASN A 152 0.48 25.31 -30.42
CA ASN A 152 -0.43 24.23 -30.00
C ASN A 152 0.27 22.87 -30.10
N ILE A 153 0.93 22.46 -29.02
CA ILE A 153 1.27 21.05 -28.82
C ILE A 153 -0.05 20.34 -28.50
N ASP A 154 -0.63 19.74 -29.53
CA ASP A 154 -1.93 19.04 -29.46
C ASP A 154 -1.92 18.01 -28.31
N LYS A 155 -2.80 18.19 -27.31
CA LYS A 155 -2.86 17.40 -26.07
C LYS A 155 -3.05 15.91 -26.35
N HIS A 156 -3.61 15.57 -27.52
CA HIS A 156 -3.85 14.20 -27.98
C HIS A 156 -2.68 13.56 -28.75
N ARG A 157 -1.59 14.30 -29.06
CA ARG A 157 -0.43 13.79 -29.84
C ARG A 157 0.76 13.35 -28.99
N MET A 158 0.78 13.65 -27.70
CA MET A 158 1.78 13.09 -26.81
C MET A 158 1.40 11.67 -26.44
N ASP A 159 1.93 10.70 -27.18
CA ASP A 159 1.81 9.28 -26.87
C ASP A 159 2.86 8.83 -25.85
N PHE A 160 2.72 7.60 -25.36
CA PHE A 160 3.62 7.00 -24.37
C PHE A 160 4.89 6.39 -24.99
N ASP A 161 5.17 6.68 -26.26
CA ASP A 161 6.30 6.12 -27.02
C ASP A 161 7.65 6.82 -26.72
N GLY A 162 7.64 7.92 -25.96
CA GLY A 162 8.83 8.69 -25.59
C GLY A 162 9.48 9.44 -26.77
N SER A 163 8.72 9.70 -27.84
CA SER A 163 9.20 10.47 -28.99
C SER A 163 9.24 11.99 -28.72
N LEU A 164 9.98 12.72 -29.57
CA LEU A 164 9.93 14.19 -29.61
C LEU A 164 9.03 14.70 -30.74
N ASP A 165 8.26 13.81 -31.38
CA ASP A 165 7.47 14.09 -32.59
C ASP A 165 6.56 15.31 -32.46
N PRO A 166 5.86 15.53 -31.32
CA PRO A 166 5.06 16.74 -31.12
C PRO A 166 5.86 18.05 -31.18
N PHE A 167 7.17 17.99 -30.91
CA PHE A 167 8.06 19.14 -30.85
C PHE A 167 8.94 19.30 -32.10
N ILE A 168 8.99 18.33 -33.01
CA ILE A 168 9.81 18.42 -34.22
C ILE A 168 9.49 19.67 -35.06
N PRO A 169 8.22 20.09 -35.27
CA PRO A 169 7.93 21.30 -36.02
C PRO A 169 8.55 22.56 -35.39
N ILE A 170 8.46 22.73 -34.06
CA ILE A 170 9.03 23.89 -33.36
C ILE A 170 10.56 23.86 -33.38
N ILE A 171 11.17 22.68 -33.23
CA ILE A 171 12.61 22.47 -33.33
C ILE A 171 13.11 22.87 -34.74
N LYS A 172 12.48 22.34 -35.80
CA LYS A 172 12.88 22.62 -37.18
C LYS A 172 12.68 24.08 -37.56
N LEU A 173 11.53 24.70 -37.24
CA LEU A 173 11.28 26.10 -37.57
C LEU A 173 12.29 27.02 -36.90
N ASN A 174 12.52 26.86 -35.60
CA ASN A 174 13.49 27.70 -34.88
C ASN A 174 14.92 27.44 -35.35
N LYS A 175 15.28 26.22 -35.74
CA LYS A 175 16.58 25.95 -36.38
C LYS A 175 16.75 26.79 -37.65
N LEU A 176 15.78 26.72 -38.56
CA LEU A 176 15.84 27.40 -39.85
C LEU A 176 15.83 28.94 -39.69
N LEU A 177 15.00 29.47 -38.79
CA LEU A 177 15.00 30.90 -38.48
C LEU A 177 16.36 31.39 -37.96
N ASN A 178 17.01 30.64 -37.07
CA ASN A 178 18.35 30.97 -36.60
C ASN A 178 19.39 30.91 -37.74
N LEU A 179 19.33 29.88 -38.59
CA LEU A 179 20.22 29.74 -39.76
C LEU A 179 20.04 30.89 -40.78
N CYS A 180 18.82 31.40 -40.94
CA CYS A 180 18.52 32.53 -41.82
C CYS A 180 18.84 33.90 -41.20
N GLY A 181 19.39 33.96 -39.98
CA GLY A 181 19.63 35.21 -39.25
C GLY A 181 18.34 35.93 -38.83
N LYS A 182 17.21 35.21 -38.75
CA LYS A 182 15.88 35.68 -38.34
C LYS A 182 15.40 35.00 -37.06
N GLY A 183 16.33 34.53 -36.23
CA GLY A 183 16.03 33.91 -34.94
C GLY A 183 15.26 34.83 -34.02
N ILE A 184 14.34 34.26 -33.23
CA ILE A 184 13.55 34.97 -32.22
C ILE A 184 13.99 34.57 -30.81
N THR A 185 13.60 35.35 -29.80
CA THR A 185 13.91 35.00 -28.41
C THR A 185 13.15 33.74 -27.97
N ILE A 186 13.71 32.94 -27.06
CA ILE A 186 13.09 31.70 -26.56
C ILE A 186 11.71 31.96 -25.93
N THR A 187 11.55 33.06 -25.21
CA THR A 187 10.28 33.48 -24.61
C THR A 187 9.25 33.94 -25.64
N SER A 188 9.69 34.40 -26.81
CA SER A 188 8.81 34.69 -27.94
C SER A 188 8.43 33.43 -28.72
N ALA A 189 9.36 32.47 -28.84
CA ALA A 189 9.09 31.17 -29.47
C ALA A 189 8.10 30.35 -28.65
N ILE A 190 8.23 30.38 -27.33
CA ILE A 190 7.35 29.66 -26.40
C ILE A 190 6.96 30.61 -25.24
N PRO A 191 5.77 31.25 -25.34
CA PRO A 191 5.21 32.12 -24.30
C PRO A 191 5.02 31.39 -22.96
N SER A 192 4.90 32.15 -21.88
CA SER A 192 4.69 31.58 -20.54
C SER A 192 3.26 31.04 -20.40
N ALA A 193 3.13 29.90 -19.71
CA ALA A 193 1.84 29.35 -19.29
C ALA A 193 1.22 30.18 -18.15
N VAL A 194 -0.06 29.91 -17.86
CA VAL A 194 -0.75 30.46 -16.67
C VAL A 194 -0.07 29.90 -15.42
N LYS A 195 0.21 30.78 -14.45
CA LYS A 195 0.90 30.40 -13.22
C LYS A 195 0.10 29.34 -12.44
N GLY A 196 0.73 28.24 -12.06
CA GLY A 196 0.12 27.12 -11.35
C GLY A 196 -0.60 26.10 -12.25
N SER A 197 -0.54 26.25 -13.58
CA SER A 197 -1.12 25.26 -14.51
C SER A 197 -0.17 24.10 -14.81
N ASP A 198 -0.72 22.94 -15.16
CA ASP A 198 0.07 21.78 -15.59
C ASP A 198 0.92 22.06 -16.85
N GLU A 199 0.58 23.09 -17.63
CA GLU A 199 1.28 23.48 -18.86
C GLU A 199 2.63 24.17 -18.59
N GLU A 200 2.93 24.58 -17.35
CA GLU A 200 4.22 25.18 -17.00
C GLU A 200 5.41 24.28 -17.36
N VAL A 201 5.34 23.00 -16.96
CA VAL A 201 6.43 22.04 -17.23
C VAL A 201 6.58 21.75 -18.73
N LEU A 202 5.47 21.79 -19.48
CA LEU A 202 5.46 21.62 -20.94
C LEU A 202 6.13 22.81 -21.64
N VAL A 203 5.80 24.05 -21.22
CA VAL A 203 6.42 25.28 -21.72
C VAL A 203 7.92 25.28 -21.44
N GLU A 204 8.32 24.94 -20.22
CA GLU A 204 9.74 24.88 -19.85
C GLU A 204 10.50 23.82 -20.65
N PHE A 205 9.91 22.62 -20.84
CA PHE A 205 10.49 21.58 -21.67
C PHE A 205 10.72 22.05 -23.11
N GLY A 206 9.71 22.67 -23.72
CA GLY A 206 9.84 23.24 -25.06
C GLY A 206 10.91 24.34 -25.14
N ARG A 207 11.04 25.18 -24.10
CA ARG A 207 12.09 26.21 -24.04
C ARG A 207 13.48 25.58 -24.01
N MET A 208 13.67 24.49 -23.29
CA MET A 208 14.94 23.76 -23.30
C MET A 208 15.25 23.19 -24.69
N LEU A 209 14.26 22.64 -25.40
CA LEU A 209 14.42 22.21 -26.79
C LEU A 209 14.80 23.38 -27.73
N CYS A 210 14.27 24.59 -27.50
CA CYS A 210 14.67 25.78 -28.23
C CYS A 210 16.13 26.19 -27.93
N ILE A 211 16.59 26.07 -26.68
CA ILE A 211 18.00 26.30 -26.33
C ILE A 211 18.89 25.28 -27.06
N THR A 212 18.51 23.99 -27.04
CA THR A 212 19.22 22.95 -27.80
C THR A 212 19.28 23.29 -29.29
N THR A 213 18.19 23.79 -29.85
CA THR A 213 18.09 24.21 -31.26
C THR A 213 19.03 25.38 -31.58
N GLN A 214 19.21 26.34 -30.67
CA GLN A 214 20.20 27.40 -30.83
C GLN A 214 21.63 26.87 -30.81
N ILE A 215 21.95 25.94 -29.88
CA ILE A 215 23.27 25.28 -29.84
C ILE A 215 23.56 24.56 -31.16
N LEU A 216 22.55 23.89 -31.74
CA LEU A 216 22.65 23.22 -33.03
C LEU A 216 22.94 24.22 -34.17
N ALA A 217 22.16 25.30 -34.26
CA ALA A 217 22.32 26.30 -35.33
C ALA A 217 23.67 27.02 -35.24
N ASP A 218 24.13 27.36 -34.03
CA ASP A 218 25.45 27.98 -33.80
C ASP A 218 26.58 27.08 -34.28
N GLY A 219 26.49 25.76 -34.00
CA GLY A 219 27.44 24.76 -34.46
C GLY A 219 27.49 24.63 -35.98
N ILE A 220 26.31 24.58 -36.64
CA ILE A 220 26.20 24.54 -38.11
C ILE A 220 26.84 25.78 -38.76
N LEU A 221 26.58 26.97 -38.21
CA LEU A 221 27.13 28.23 -38.71
C LEU A 221 28.63 28.41 -38.39
N LYS A 222 29.21 27.52 -37.57
CA LYS A 222 30.57 27.65 -37.01
C LYS A 222 30.80 28.99 -36.31
N ASN A 223 29.74 29.55 -35.72
CA ASN A 223 29.87 30.75 -34.91
C ASN A 223 30.63 30.38 -33.62
N GLN A 224 31.64 31.17 -33.23
CA GLN A 224 32.22 31.02 -31.90
C GLN A 224 31.13 31.34 -30.87
N ALA A 225 30.61 30.30 -30.21
CA ALA A 225 29.60 30.45 -29.19
C ALA A 225 30.07 31.44 -28.12
N PHE A 226 29.20 32.37 -27.73
CA PHE A 226 29.44 33.20 -26.54
C PHE A 226 29.33 32.30 -25.29
N GLY A 227 30.48 31.81 -24.80
CA GLY A 227 30.59 30.97 -23.59
C GLY A 227 30.67 29.45 -23.85
N SER A 228 31.06 28.69 -22.82
CA SER A 228 31.17 27.21 -22.88
C SER A 228 29.80 26.58 -23.19
N VAL A 229 29.77 25.69 -24.17
CA VAL A 229 28.56 24.92 -24.57
C VAL A 229 27.99 24.15 -23.37
N THR A 230 28.85 23.62 -22.51
CA THR A 230 28.50 22.95 -21.25
C THR A 230 27.67 23.84 -20.33
N LYS A 231 28.03 25.12 -20.19
CA LYS A 231 27.28 26.09 -19.38
C LYS A 231 25.88 26.37 -19.96
N ARG A 232 25.76 26.42 -21.29
CA ARG A 232 24.46 26.61 -21.98
C ARG A 232 23.57 25.38 -21.88
N ALA A 233 24.16 24.19 -21.76
CA ALA A 233 23.43 22.93 -21.58
C ALA A 233 22.90 22.74 -20.14
N LEU A 234 23.48 23.39 -19.13
CA LEU A 234 23.13 23.18 -17.72
C LEU A 234 21.63 23.32 -17.39
N PRO A 235 20.88 24.34 -17.88
CA PRO A 235 19.44 24.43 -17.66
C PRO A 235 18.66 23.26 -18.28
N ILE A 236 19.13 22.73 -19.40
CA ILE A 236 18.54 21.62 -20.16
C ILE A 236 18.63 20.32 -19.33
N LEU A 237 19.75 20.07 -18.66
CA LEU A 237 19.93 18.95 -17.74
C LEU A 237 19.04 19.11 -16.49
N ARG A 238 19.09 20.30 -15.87
CA ARG A 238 18.39 20.58 -14.60
C ARG A 238 16.87 20.63 -14.74
N PHE A 239 16.32 20.60 -15.95
CA PHE A 239 14.88 20.44 -16.17
C PHE A 239 14.30 19.25 -15.39
N TYR A 240 15.02 18.12 -15.37
CA TYR A 240 14.57 16.91 -14.68
C TYR A 240 14.84 16.88 -13.17
N TYR A 241 15.42 17.95 -12.59
CA TYR A 241 15.73 17.99 -11.16
C TYR A 241 14.56 18.44 -10.29
N LYS A 242 13.42 18.70 -10.93
CA LYS A 242 12.20 19.23 -10.33
C LYS A 242 11.39 18.11 -9.69
N ASP A 243 10.84 18.39 -8.52
CA ASP A 243 9.80 17.57 -7.90
C ASP A 243 8.45 18.04 -8.45
N VAL A 244 7.89 17.30 -9.40
CA VAL A 244 6.59 17.59 -10.05
C VAL A 244 5.55 16.61 -9.54
N SER A 245 4.33 17.10 -9.27
CA SER A 245 3.22 16.26 -8.80
C SER A 245 2.96 15.09 -9.74
N HIS A 246 2.72 13.90 -9.19
CA HIS A 246 2.31 12.71 -9.94
C HIS A 246 0.98 12.90 -10.68
N ARG A 247 0.18 13.91 -10.28
CA ARG A 247 -1.08 14.28 -10.92
C ARG A 247 -0.90 15.19 -12.15
N ASN A 248 0.30 15.71 -12.38
CA ASN A 248 0.56 16.53 -13.56
C ASN A 248 0.41 15.69 -14.84
N ILE A 249 -0.49 16.11 -15.72
CA ILE A 249 -0.88 15.29 -16.89
C ILE A 249 0.23 15.10 -17.94
N TYR A 250 1.30 15.90 -17.90
CA TYR A 250 2.39 15.86 -18.88
C TYR A 250 3.67 15.21 -18.34
N TRP A 251 3.91 15.27 -17.02
CA TRP A 251 5.20 14.92 -16.43
C TRP A 251 5.66 13.49 -16.74
N TYR A 252 4.75 12.53 -16.63
CA TYR A 252 5.05 11.13 -16.96
C TYR A 252 5.49 10.98 -18.44
N LYS A 253 4.79 11.63 -19.36
CA LYS A 253 5.10 11.58 -20.81
C LYS A 253 6.44 12.26 -21.11
N LEU A 254 6.72 13.41 -20.49
CA LEU A 254 8.00 14.11 -20.63
C LEU A 254 9.18 13.32 -20.05
N THR A 255 8.94 12.53 -19.00
CA THR A 255 9.96 11.63 -18.42
C THR A 255 10.28 10.48 -19.37
N GLN A 256 9.29 9.91 -20.06
CA GLN A 256 9.53 8.88 -21.08
C GLN A 256 10.37 9.41 -22.27
N ALA A 257 10.21 10.70 -22.63
CA ALA A 257 10.95 11.34 -23.73
C ALA A 257 12.42 11.66 -23.42
N LYS A 258 12.88 11.46 -22.17
CA LYS A 258 14.20 11.86 -21.69
C LYS A 258 15.36 11.33 -22.53
N GLY A 259 15.28 10.08 -22.98
CA GLY A 259 16.31 9.50 -23.85
C GLY A 259 16.47 10.25 -25.18
N LYS A 260 15.36 10.60 -25.84
CA LYS A 260 15.36 11.34 -27.12
C LYS A 260 15.70 12.82 -26.91
N TYR A 261 15.30 13.38 -25.79
CA TYR A 261 15.68 14.74 -25.37
C TYR A 261 17.20 14.92 -25.28
N PHE A 262 17.90 13.99 -24.61
CA PHE A 262 19.37 14.03 -24.53
C PHE A 262 20.06 13.62 -25.83
N ASP A 263 19.48 12.70 -26.61
CA ASP A 263 19.99 12.35 -27.94
C ASP A 263 20.04 13.58 -28.87
N PHE A 264 18.98 14.39 -28.87
CA PHE A 264 18.94 15.66 -29.60
C PHE A 264 20.00 16.67 -29.09
N LEU A 265 20.15 16.79 -27.77
CA LEU A 265 21.17 17.67 -27.18
C LEU A 265 22.59 17.26 -27.58
N ILE A 266 22.92 15.97 -27.50
CA ILE A 266 24.24 15.46 -27.88
C ILE A 266 24.51 15.70 -29.37
N SER A 267 23.52 15.45 -30.22
CA SER A 267 23.64 15.75 -31.65
C SER A 267 23.85 17.24 -31.93
N ALA A 268 23.21 18.13 -31.17
CA ALA A 268 23.44 19.57 -31.27
C ALA A 268 24.86 19.98 -30.82
N VAL A 269 25.33 19.42 -29.71
CA VAL A 269 26.69 19.69 -29.20
C VAL A 269 27.76 19.17 -30.15
N SER A 270 27.56 18.03 -30.80
CA SER A 270 28.54 17.45 -31.72
C SER A 270 28.82 18.34 -32.94
N GLN A 271 27.85 19.15 -33.38
CA GLN A 271 28.06 20.15 -34.45
C GLN A 271 29.02 21.28 -34.06
N ASN A 272 29.27 21.50 -32.76
CA ASN A 272 30.21 22.50 -32.27
C ASN A 272 31.66 21.97 -32.20
N GLY A 273 31.91 20.76 -32.73
CA GLY A 273 33.23 20.15 -32.83
C GLY A 273 33.51 19.10 -31.76
N LYS A 274 34.54 18.28 -32.03
CA LYS A 274 34.90 17.12 -31.20
C LYS A 274 35.29 17.48 -29.77
N GLU A 275 36.01 18.59 -29.57
CA GLU A 275 36.43 19.05 -28.23
C GLU A 275 35.22 19.40 -27.35
N SER A 276 34.22 20.10 -27.90
CA SER A 276 32.96 20.42 -27.22
C SER A 276 32.18 19.16 -26.82
N LEU A 277 32.16 18.14 -27.70
CA LEU A 277 31.53 16.85 -27.41
C LEU A 277 32.27 16.08 -26.30
N GLU A 278 33.61 16.13 -26.29
CA GLU A 278 34.42 15.49 -25.25
C GLU A 278 34.22 16.16 -23.88
N GLU A 279 34.27 17.50 -23.82
CA GLU A 279 34.03 18.27 -22.58
C GLU A 279 32.63 17.99 -22.02
N PHE A 280 31.62 17.99 -22.89
CA PHE A 280 30.23 17.76 -22.48
C PHE A 280 29.99 16.31 -22.04
N GLY A 281 30.60 15.33 -22.70
CA GLY A 281 30.51 13.92 -22.30
C GLY A 281 31.16 13.66 -20.94
N ASP A 282 32.34 14.24 -20.68
CA ASP A 282 33.00 14.14 -19.38
C ASP A 282 32.16 14.81 -18.27
N PHE A 283 31.54 15.95 -18.58
CA PHE A 283 30.59 16.60 -17.68
C PHE A 283 29.38 15.71 -17.35
N LEU A 284 28.75 15.09 -18.35
CA LEU A 284 27.62 14.17 -18.15
C LEU A 284 28.01 12.97 -17.27
N PHE A 285 29.19 12.39 -17.49
CA PHE A 285 29.65 11.25 -16.68
C PHE A 285 29.87 11.65 -15.22
N ASN A 286 30.41 12.85 -14.96
CA ASN A 286 30.49 13.39 -13.60
C ASN A 286 29.10 13.64 -13.00
N GLU A 287 28.15 14.15 -13.77
CA GLU A 287 26.77 14.35 -13.32
C GLU A 287 26.09 13.04 -12.90
N PHE A 288 26.37 11.92 -13.57
CA PHE A 288 25.84 10.60 -13.18
C PHE A 288 26.32 10.19 -11.79
N SER A 289 27.58 10.47 -11.46
CA SER A 289 28.18 10.14 -10.16
C SER A 289 27.75 11.09 -9.05
N VAL A 290 27.64 12.39 -9.33
CA VAL A 290 27.30 13.41 -8.32
C VAL A 290 25.79 13.43 -8.02
N ASN A 291 24.94 13.16 -9.01
CA ASN A 291 23.49 13.30 -8.91
C ASN A 291 22.71 12.01 -9.29
N PRO A 292 23.03 10.83 -8.71
CA PRO A 292 22.53 9.52 -9.17
C PRO A 292 21.00 9.38 -9.12
N LYS A 293 20.31 10.09 -8.21
CA LYS A 293 18.83 10.11 -8.10
C LYS A 293 18.13 10.42 -9.42
N TYR A 294 18.73 11.26 -10.26
CA TYR A 294 18.12 11.73 -11.51
C TYR A 294 18.55 10.94 -12.74
N TRP A 295 19.41 9.92 -12.62
CA TRP A 295 20.04 9.26 -13.77
C TRP A 295 19.92 7.74 -13.66
N SER A 296 18.83 7.19 -14.17
CA SER A 296 18.65 5.74 -14.24
C SER A 296 19.71 5.09 -15.14
N THR A 297 20.04 3.82 -14.90
CA THR A 297 20.98 3.05 -15.73
C THR A 297 20.54 2.98 -17.20
N SER A 298 19.23 2.94 -17.44
CA SER A 298 18.64 3.00 -18.78
C SER A 298 18.89 4.36 -19.47
N ASP A 299 18.68 5.47 -18.74
CA ASP A 299 18.96 6.82 -19.26
C ASP A 299 20.45 6.98 -19.57
N GLN A 300 21.33 6.60 -18.63
CA GLN A 300 22.78 6.66 -18.82
C GLN A 300 23.20 5.87 -20.06
N ARG A 301 22.68 4.65 -20.25
CA ARG A 301 22.99 3.83 -21.43
C ARG A 301 22.53 4.49 -22.73
N LYS A 302 21.32 5.08 -22.77
CA LYS A 302 20.80 5.80 -23.95
C LYS A 302 21.69 7.01 -24.29
N ILE A 303 22.13 7.76 -23.27
CA ILE A 303 23.04 8.91 -23.41
C ILE A 303 24.41 8.45 -23.93
N ILE A 304 25.00 7.41 -23.33
CA ILE A 304 26.29 6.85 -23.77
C ILE A 304 26.20 6.38 -25.23
N LYS A 305 25.12 5.68 -25.61
CA LYS A 305 24.88 5.26 -26.99
C LYS A 305 24.85 6.47 -27.94
N SER A 306 24.17 7.54 -27.56
CA SER A 306 24.10 8.77 -28.37
C SER A 306 25.48 9.44 -28.50
N LEU A 307 26.26 9.51 -27.41
CA LEU A 307 27.64 10.01 -27.44
C LEU A 307 28.53 9.21 -28.40
N ILE A 308 28.45 7.88 -28.36
CA ILE A 308 29.20 6.98 -29.27
C ILE A 308 28.81 7.25 -30.72
N ASN A 309 27.51 7.31 -31.01
CA ASN A 309 27.00 7.55 -32.37
C ASN A 309 27.45 8.92 -32.93
N ASN A 310 27.73 9.90 -32.06
CA ASN A 310 28.20 11.23 -32.44
C ASN A 310 29.75 11.38 -32.41
N GLY A 311 30.50 10.29 -32.20
CA GLY A 311 31.97 10.29 -32.30
C GLY A 311 32.74 10.59 -31.01
N PHE A 312 32.12 10.44 -29.84
CA PHE A 312 32.79 10.52 -28.53
C PHE A 312 33.81 9.40 -28.31
N ASN A 313 34.79 9.62 -27.42
CA ASN A 313 35.83 8.65 -27.09
C ASN A 313 35.27 7.30 -26.60
N SER A 314 35.48 6.26 -27.42
CA SER A 314 35.00 4.90 -27.15
C SER A 314 35.60 4.29 -25.88
N ASN A 315 36.84 4.62 -25.48
CA ASN A 315 37.44 4.06 -24.27
C ASN A 315 36.75 4.60 -23.01
N LYS A 316 36.45 5.91 -22.97
CA LYS A 316 35.71 6.52 -21.85
C LYS A 316 34.30 5.93 -21.75
N ALA A 317 33.61 5.79 -22.88
CA ALA A 317 32.28 5.20 -22.94
C ALA A 317 32.26 3.75 -22.42
N LYS A 318 33.27 2.94 -22.79
CA LYS A 318 33.41 1.55 -22.29
C LYS A 318 33.56 1.49 -20.78
N THR A 319 34.41 2.34 -20.19
CA THR A 319 34.55 2.42 -18.73
C THR A 319 33.21 2.75 -18.07
N GLN A 320 32.47 3.71 -18.61
CA GLN A 320 31.18 4.07 -18.04
C GLN A 320 30.13 2.98 -18.21
N LEU A 321 30.09 2.26 -19.35
CA LEU A 321 29.20 1.12 -19.54
C LEU A 321 29.48 0.01 -18.51
N LYS A 322 30.76 -0.29 -18.26
CA LYS A 322 31.16 -1.28 -17.25
C LYS A 322 30.68 -0.90 -15.84
N ASN A 323 30.66 0.39 -15.51
CA ASN A 323 30.13 0.87 -14.22
C ASN A 323 28.62 0.63 -14.07
N LEU A 324 27.86 0.50 -15.16
CA LEU A 324 26.42 0.20 -15.10
C LEU A 324 26.15 -1.28 -14.80
N GLU A 325 27.08 -2.18 -15.11
CA GLU A 325 26.87 -3.63 -15.06
C GLU A 325 26.49 -4.13 -13.66
N SER A 326 26.94 -3.47 -12.59
CA SER A 326 26.68 -3.93 -11.21
C SER A 326 25.23 -3.69 -10.74
N SER A 327 24.54 -2.70 -11.29
CA SER A 327 23.23 -2.24 -10.80
C SER A 327 22.13 -2.19 -11.86
N MET A 328 22.44 -2.37 -13.15
CA MET A 328 21.43 -2.21 -14.20
C MET A 328 20.25 -3.20 -14.15
N LEU A 329 20.41 -4.31 -13.44
CA LEU A 329 19.39 -5.36 -13.27
C LEU A 329 18.61 -5.26 -11.95
N GLU A 330 19.01 -4.37 -11.04
CA GLU A 330 18.38 -4.21 -9.73
C GLU A 330 17.00 -3.54 -9.86
N ASN A 331 16.04 -3.95 -9.02
CA ASN A 331 14.65 -3.44 -9.03
C ASN A 331 13.95 -3.56 -10.39
N ARG A 332 14.18 -4.67 -11.09
CA ARG A 332 13.55 -4.95 -12.37
C ARG A 332 12.94 -6.34 -12.37
N ASP A 333 11.75 -6.39 -12.97
CA ASP A 333 11.10 -7.64 -13.33
C ASP A 333 11.92 -8.41 -14.38
N ILE A 334 11.49 -9.65 -14.65
CA ILE A 334 12.18 -10.53 -15.61
C ILE A 334 12.28 -9.88 -16.99
N ASP A 335 11.19 -9.29 -17.50
CA ASP A 335 11.19 -8.62 -18.80
C ASP A 335 12.13 -7.39 -18.82
N GLY A 336 12.12 -6.60 -17.75
CA GLY A 336 13.03 -5.47 -17.56
C GLY A 336 14.49 -5.91 -17.55
N ARG A 337 14.84 -7.00 -16.86
CA ARG A 337 16.21 -7.55 -16.83
C ARG A 337 16.68 -8.02 -18.21
N VAL A 338 15.83 -8.74 -18.92
CA VAL A 338 16.08 -9.19 -20.30
C VAL A 338 16.27 -7.97 -21.22
N THR A 339 15.36 -6.99 -21.14
CA THR A 339 15.40 -5.76 -21.92
C THR A 339 16.69 -4.99 -21.68
N GLU A 340 17.12 -4.87 -20.42
CA GLU A 340 18.36 -4.18 -20.07
C GLU A 340 19.60 -4.91 -20.60
N CYS A 341 19.67 -6.24 -20.47
CA CYS A 341 20.75 -7.05 -21.03
C CYS A 341 20.85 -6.93 -22.56
N VAL A 342 19.72 -7.03 -23.27
CA VAL A 342 19.65 -6.87 -24.74
C VAL A 342 20.06 -5.46 -25.15
N ALA A 343 19.55 -4.44 -24.47
CA ALA A 343 19.91 -3.06 -24.73
C ALA A 343 21.41 -2.80 -24.48
N HIS A 344 21.99 -3.40 -23.44
CA HIS A 344 23.41 -3.28 -23.14
C HIS A 344 24.28 -4.00 -24.18
N SER A 345 23.88 -5.21 -24.58
CA SER A 345 24.52 -5.96 -25.66
C SER A 345 24.56 -5.16 -26.98
N LYS A 346 23.44 -4.51 -27.36
CA LYS A 346 23.37 -3.66 -28.57
C LYS A 346 24.39 -2.52 -28.56
N VAL A 347 24.66 -1.91 -27.40
CA VAL A 347 25.67 -0.83 -27.31
C VAL A 347 27.09 -1.38 -27.44
N HIS A 348 27.39 -2.52 -26.83
CA HIS A 348 28.70 -3.18 -27.00
C HIS A 348 28.92 -3.66 -28.44
N LEU A 349 27.85 -4.09 -29.13
CA LEU A 349 27.91 -4.42 -30.56
C LEU A 349 28.29 -3.19 -31.41
N ASN A 350 27.71 -2.02 -31.12
CA ASN A 350 28.09 -0.76 -31.79
C ASN A 350 29.56 -0.40 -31.56
N LEU A 351 30.12 -0.76 -30.40
CA LEU A 351 31.54 -0.61 -30.07
C LEU A 351 32.45 -1.72 -30.62
N ARG A 352 31.88 -2.69 -31.36
CA ARG A 352 32.54 -3.88 -31.89
C ARG A 352 33.15 -4.80 -30.81
N GLU A 353 32.57 -4.81 -29.60
CA GLU A 353 32.95 -5.71 -28.51
C GLU A 353 32.09 -6.99 -28.53
N PHE A 354 32.31 -7.82 -29.55
CA PHE A 354 31.48 -9.00 -29.83
C PHE A 354 31.39 -9.98 -28.66
N GLU A 355 32.51 -10.26 -27.98
CA GLU A 355 32.55 -11.19 -26.83
C GLU A 355 31.69 -10.68 -25.65
N ILE A 356 31.76 -9.38 -25.37
CA ILE A 356 30.96 -8.74 -24.29
C ILE A 356 29.48 -8.68 -24.70
N SER A 357 29.20 -8.36 -25.96
CA SER A 357 27.85 -8.40 -26.52
C SER A 357 27.23 -9.79 -26.43
N GLU A 358 27.99 -10.85 -26.76
CA GLU A 358 27.55 -12.24 -26.63
C GLU A 358 27.33 -12.64 -25.16
N LYS A 359 28.23 -12.24 -24.25
CA LYS A 359 28.07 -12.44 -22.80
C LYS A 359 26.72 -11.90 -22.32
N TRP A 360 26.37 -10.68 -22.69
CA TRP A 360 25.11 -10.05 -22.26
C TRP A 360 23.87 -10.65 -22.94
N LEU A 361 23.98 -11.18 -24.17
CA LEU A 361 22.89 -11.97 -24.77
C LEU A 361 22.68 -13.29 -24.04
N LYS A 362 23.76 -13.98 -23.66
CA LYS A 362 23.69 -15.18 -22.82
C LYS A 362 23.08 -14.86 -21.45
N GLN A 363 23.47 -13.73 -20.85
CA GLN A 363 22.85 -13.27 -19.61
C GLN A 363 21.35 -12.99 -19.80
N ALA A 364 20.94 -12.39 -20.91
CA ALA A 364 19.51 -12.19 -21.19
C ALA A 364 18.73 -13.51 -21.22
N ILE A 365 19.29 -14.57 -21.82
CA ILE A 365 18.69 -15.91 -21.80
C ILE A 365 18.62 -16.45 -20.37
N LEU A 366 19.69 -16.29 -19.58
CA LEU A 366 19.69 -16.73 -18.18
C LEU A 366 18.63 -15.98 -17.36
N GLU A 367 18.57 -14.64 -17.45
CA GLU A 367 17.57 -13.83 -16.74
C GLU A 367 16.13 -14.17 -17.15
N SER A 368 15.91 -14.68 -18.36
CA SER A 368 14.58 -15.14 -18.79
C SER A 368 14.07 -16.38 -18.05
N ILE A 369 14.95 -17.09 -17.34
CA ILE A 369 14.62 -18.26 -16.52
C ILE A 369 14.47 -17.79 -15.08
N GLY A 370 13.24 -17.50 -14.67
CA GLY A 370 12.91 -17.04 -13.31
C GLY A 370 11.41 -17.06 -13.05
N VAL A 371 11.02 -16.67 -11.83
CA VAL A 371 9.62 -16.45 -11.44
C VAL A 371 9.33 -14.97 -11.59
N GLY A 372 8.32 -14.59 -12.38
CA GLY A 372 8.08 -13.18 -12.67
C GLY A 372 6.67 -12.83 -13.11
N TYR A 373 6.31 -11.55 -13.00
CA TYR A 373 4.99 -10.98 -13.35
C TYR A 373 3.89 -11.17 -12.30
N ARG A 374 2.77 -10.43 -12.45
CA ARG A 374 1.70 -10.28 -11.43
C ARG A 374 0.86 -11.52 -11.08
N LYS A 375 1.00 -12.62 -11.83
CA LYS A 375 0.15 -13.82 -11.73
C LYS A 375 0.95 -15.12 -11.87
N ASP A 376 2.25 -15.08 -11.58
CA ASP A 376 3.10 -16.26 -11.56
C ASP A 376 3.20 -16.77 -10.11
N TYR A 377 2.38 -17.75 -9.77
CA TYR A 377 2.29 -18.32 -8.42
C TYR A 377 3.22 -19.52 -8.21
N GLN A 378 4.17 -19.77 -9.11
CA GLN A 378 5.06 -20.94 -9.03
C GLN A 378 5.82 -20.99 -7.70
N PHE A 379 6.33 -19.86 -7.19
CA PHE A 379 7.08 -19.86 -5.93
C PHE A 379 6.22 -20.30 -4.74
N SER A 380 4.95 -19.89 -4.70
CA SER A 380 3.93 -20.39 -3.77
C SER A 380 3.71 -21.89 -3.91
N THR A 381 3.57 -22.41 -5.13
CA THR A 381 3.51 -23.86 -5.37
C THR A 381 4.73 -24.59 -4.79
N TRP A 382 5.93 -24.03 -4.92
CA TRP A 382 7.15 -24.65 -4.39
C TRP A 382 7.23 -24.61 -2.86
N ILE A 383 6.61 -23.61 -2.23
CA ILE A 383 6.45 -23.55 -0.76
C ILE A 383 5.48 -24.65 -0.28
N GLU A 384 4.44 -25.00 -1.03
CA GLU A 384 3.59 -26.15 -0.70
C GLU A 384 4.36 -27.46 -0.72
N TRP A 385 5.30 -27.63 -1.67
CA TRP A 385 6.22 -28.77 -1.65
C TRP A 385 7.19 -28.74 -0.47
N LEU A 386 7.70 -27.55 -0.11
CA LEU A 386 8.52 -27.34 1.08
C LEU A 386 7.78 -27.79 2.36
N ARG A 387 6.49 -27.45 2.48
CA ARG A 387 5.65 -27.87 3.60
C ARG A 387 5.63 -29.40 3.72
N LYS A 388 5.38 -30.11 2.61
CA LYS A 388 5.30 -31.58 2.62
C LYS A 388 6.64 -32.23 2.99
N ILE A 389 7.75 -31.81 2.37
CA ILE A 389 9.05 -32.42 2.67
C ILE A 389 9.52 -32.12 4.10
N ASN A 390 9.13 -30.98 4.68
CA ASN A 390 9.43 -30.66 6.08
C ASN A 390 8.64 -31.54 7.06
N LEU A 391 7.46 -32.04 6.68
CA LEU A 391 6.73 -33.03 7.46
C LEU A 391 7.40 -34.41 7.42
N GLN A 392 7.92 -34.83 6.26
CA GLN A 392 8.60 -36.12 6.09
C GLN A 392 10.00 -36.13 6.72
N ASP A 393 10.76 -35.05 6.53
CA ASP A 393 12.10 -34.86 7.09
C ASP A 393 12.21 -33.52 7.84
N PRO A 394 11.76 -33.47 9.10
CA PRO A 394 11.82 -32.27 9.94
C PRO A 394 13.24 -31.82 10.30
N SER A 395 14.24 -32.70 10.16
CA SER A 395 15.62 -32.43 10.59
C SER A 395 16.32 -31.38 9.73
N GLN A 396 15.91 -31.28 8.45
CA GLN A 396 16.45 -30.34 7.47
C GLN A 396 15.52 -29.14 7.21
N ALA A 397 14.37 -29.07 7.89
CA ALA A 397 13.34 -28.06 7.64
C ALA A 397 13.88 -26.63 7.77
N THR A 398 14.64 -26.35 8.83
CA THR A 398 15.24 -25.04 9.10
C THR A 398 16.14 -24.57 7.95
N GLU A 399 16.98 -25.44 7.42
CA GLU A 399 17.89 -25.09 6.32
C GLU A 399 17.14 -24.88 5.00
N ARG A 400 16.10 -25.69 4.74
CA ARG A 400 15.24 -25.49 3.57
C ARG A 400 14.45 -24.18 3.66
N ILE A 401 13.88 -23.85 4.82
CA ILE A 401 13.18 -22.58 5.07
C ILE A 401 14.12 -21.39 4.85
N LYS A 402 15.33 -21.43 5.44
CA LYS A 402 16.35 -20.38 5.24
C LYS A 402 16.71 -20.19 3.78
N TRP A 403 16.81 -21.29 3.01
CA TRP A 403 17.08 -21.21 1.58
C TRP A 403 15.99 -20.40 0.87
N PHE A 404 14.71 -20.74 1.05
CA PHE A 404 13.59 -19.99 0.45
C PHE A 404 13.57 -18.52 0.93
N LEU A 405 13.77 -18.31 2.23
CA LEU A 405 13.77 -16.98 2.85
C LEU A 405 14.85 -16.08 2.24
N SER A 406 16.02 -16.65 1.92
CA SER A 406 17.13 -15.93 1.29
C SER A 406 16.80 -15.39 -0.11
N HIS A 407 15.82 -15.97 -0.79
CA HIS A 407 15.44 -15.60 -2.15
C HIS A 407 14.23 -14.65 -2.21
N LEU A 408 13.55 -14.35 -1.09
CA LEU A 408 12.34 -13.52 -1.10
C LEU A 408 12.53 -12.13 -1.69
N ASN A 409 13.69 -11.48 -1.47
CA ASN A 409 13.98 -10.17 -2.08
C ASN A 409 13.97 -10.26 -3.61
N HIS A 410 14.53 -11.34 -4.16
CA HIS A 410 14.51 -11.56 -5.60
C HIS A 410 13.08 -11.73 -6.10
N ILE A 411 12.25 -12.50 -5.38
CA ILE A 411 10.83 -12.66 -5.74
C ILE A 411 10.08 -11.32 -5.65
N LYS A 412 10.35 -10.49 -4.63
CA LYS A 412 9.78 -9.14 -4.50
C LYS A 412 10.14 -8.25 -5.70
N GLU A 413 11.38 -8.34 -6.18
CA GLU A 413 11.85 -7.58 -7.34
C GLU A 413 11.28 -8.10 -8.67
N THR A 414 11.17 -9.42 -8.84
CA THR A 414 10.85 -10.03 -10.14
C THR A 414 9.36 -10.24 -10.38
N THR A 415 8.56 -10.30 -9.32
CA THR A 415 7.11 -10.48 -9.36
C THR A 415 6.38 -9.22 -8.91
N GLU A 416 5.07 -9.16 -9.16
CA GLU A 416 4.25 -8.00 -8.78
C GLU A 416 2.99 -8.43 -8.03
N GLY A 417 2.47 -7.51 -7.21
CA GLY A 417 1.15 -7.67 -6.60
C GLY A 417 1.04 -8.93 -5.73
N ARG A 418 -0.05 -9.68 -5.91
CA ARG A 418 -0.44 -10.76 -5.00
C ARG A 418 0.47 -11.99 -5.04
N ALA A 419 1.16 -12.25 -6.16
CA ALA A 419 2.05 -13.40 -6.29
C ALA A 419 3.17 -13.39 -5.23
N TYR A 420 3.86 -12.26 -5.11
CA TYR A 420 4.87 -12.05 -4.07
C TYR A 420 4.29 -12.17 -2.65
N TRP A 421 3.23 -11.42 -2.36
CA TRP A 421 2.68 -11.35 -1.01
C TRP A 421 2.19 -12.72 -0.51
N ASN A 422 1.53 -13.50 -1.37
CA ASN A 422 1.12 -14.86 -1.05
C ASN A 422 2.34 -15.75 -0.73
N SER A 423 3.36 -15.73 -1.59
CA SER A 423 4.59 -16.50 -1.37
C SER A 423 5.30 -16.13 -0.06
N SER A 424 5.32 -14.84 0.28
CA SER A 424 5.93 -14.36 1.51
C SER A 424 5.15 -14.78 2.76
N GLU A 425 3.81 -14.72 2.69
CA GLU A 425 2.89 -15.19 3.75
C GLU A 425 2.94 -16.71 3.91
N GLU A 426 2.89 -17.48 2.83
CA GLU A 426 2.92 -18.95 2.86
C GLU A 426 4.24 -19.47 3.42
N LEU A 427 5.38 -18.87 3.07
CA LEU A 427 6.68 -19.24 3.65
C LEU A 427 6.71 -18.99 5.17
N LEU A 428 6.07 -17.91 5.61
CA LEU A 428 5.92 -17.62 7.03
C LEU A 428 4.97 -18.61 7.73
N ASP A 429 3.86 -18.98 7.09
CA ASP A 429 2.91 -19.99 7.57
C ASP A 429 3.62 -21.34 7.77
N VAL A 430 4.43 -21.80 6.79
CA VAL A 430 5.25 -23.03 6.91
C VAL A 430 6.23 -22.97 8.08
N SER A 431 6.80 -21.81 8.35
CA SER A 431 7.74 -21.62 9.46
C SER A 431 7.05 -21.70 10.81
N TYR A 432 5.88 -21.06 10.94
CA TYR A 432 5.04 -21.18 12.13
C TYR A 432 4.44 -22.58 12.34
N GLU A 433 4.11 -23.30 11.26
CA GLU A 433 3.69 -24.71 11.31
C GLU A 433 4.78 -25.57 11.94
N TYR A 434 6.03 -25.38 11.49
CA TYR A 434 7.19 -26.11 11.99
C TYR A 434 7.53 -25.76 13.45
N ASN A 435 7.73 -24.48 13.77
CA ASN A 435 8.05 -24.02 15.13
C ASN A 435 7.56 -22.58 15.37
N LEU A 436 6.82 -22.37 16.47
CA LEU A 436 6.21 -21.06 16.77
C LEU A 436 7.26 -19.95 17.00
N ASN A 437 8.39 -20.27 17.64
CA ASN A 437 9.45 -19.31 17.92
C ASN A 437 10.22 -18.95 16.65
N ASP A 438 10.57 -19.94 15.83
CA ASP A 438 11.22 -19.67 14.54
C ASP A 438 10.34 -18.84 13.61
N GLY A 439 9.02 -19.10 13.59
CA GLY A 439 8.06 -18.26 12.87
C GLY A 439 8.02 -16.82 13.40
N LEU A 440 8.19 -16.60 14.71
CA LEU A 440 8.31 -15.24 15.27
C LEU A 440 9.62 -14.56 14.85
N GLU A 441 10.75 -15.25 14.95
CA GLU A 441 12.06 -14.71 14.51
C GLU A 441 12.04 -14.34 13.03
N GLN A 442 11.42 -15.20 12.21
CA GLN A 442 11.20 -14.91 10.80
C GLN A 442 10.22 -13.74 10.58
N THR A 443 9.15 -13.63 11.37
CA THR A 443 8.21 -12.50 11.30
C THR A 443 8.93 -11.17 11.56
N ILE A 444 9.72 -11.09 12.63
CA ILE A 444 10.49 -9.90 12.99
C ILE A 444 11.42 -9.53 11.84
N TRP A 445 12.15 -10.50 11.31
CA TRP A 445 13.07 -10.28 10.21
C TRP A 445 12.37 -9.85 8.91
N GLN A 446 11.25 -10.48 8.54
CA GLN A 446 10.50 -10.10 7.34
C GLN A 446 9.91 -8.70 7.48
N LEU A 447 9.39 -8.33 8.66
CA LEU A 447 8.91 -6.97 8.92
C LEU A 447 10.05 -5.96 8.77
N GLU A 448 11.21 -6.18 9.41
CA GLU A 448 12.37 -5.29 9.32
C GLU A 448 12.96 -5.13 7.92
N ASN A 449 12.65 -6.04 7.00
CA ASN A 449 13.10 -6.03 5.61
C ASN A 449 12.00 -5.68 4.59
N ASP A 450 10.84 -5.19 5.03
CA ASP A 450 9.71 -4.81 4.17
C ASP A 450 9.14 -5.99 3.36
N LEU A 451 9.18 -7.20 3.92
CA LEU A 451 8.84 -8.44 3.20
C LEU A 451 7.50 -9.05 3.58
N VAL A 452 6.79 -8.54 4.59
CA VAL A 452 5.47 -9.07 4.98
C VAL A 452 4.58 -7.95 5.46
N ASP A 453 3.28 -8.06 5.18
CA ASP A 453 2.28 -7.17 5.74
C ASP A 453 2.16 -7.44 7.26
N PHE A 454 2.14 -6.37 8.06
CA PHE A 454 2.01 -6.49 9.51
C PHE A 454 0.75 -7.23 9.93
N LYS A 455 -0.40 -6.95 9.30
CA LYS A 455 -1.69 -7.59 9.60
C LYS A 455 -1.64 -9.08 9.30
N ASP A 456 -1.05 -9.49 8.20
CA ASP A 456 -0.98 -10.90 7.81
C ASP A 456 -0.03 -11.65 8.77
N SER A 457 1.09 -11.03 9.15
CA SER A 457 2.02 -11.61 10.14
C SER A 457 1.38 -11.85 11.52
N ILE A 458 0.61 -10.89 12.06
CA ILE A 458 -0.09 -11.07 13.34
C ILE A 458 -1.26 -12.07 13.20
N THR A 459 -1.90 -12.15 12.03
CA THR A 459 -2.94 -13.16 11.73
C THR A 459 -2.35 -14.57 11.84
N LEU A 460 -1.21 -14.83 11.19
CA LEU A 460 -0.52 -16.11 11.23
C LEU A 460 -0.03 -16.45 12.63
N PHE A 461 0.54 -15.47 13.36
CA PHE A 461 0.94 -15.65 14.75
C PHE A 461 -0.25 -16.10 15.62
N ILE A 462 -1.39 -15.40 15.56
CA ILE A 462 -2.58 -15.73 16.35
C ILE A 462 -3.12 -17.12 15.94
N LYS A 463 -3.25 -17.41 14.64
CA LYS A 463 -3.69 -18.72 14.13
C LYS A 463 -2.85 -19.86 14.73
N HIS A 464 -1.54 -19.74 14.66
CA HIS A 464 -0.61 -20.79 15.11
C HIS A 464 -0.46 -20.88 16.62
N PHE A 465 -0.62 -19.76 17.34
CA PHE A 465 -0.73 -19.76 18.79
C PHE A 465 -2.01 -20.50 19.20
N VAL A 466 -3.16 -20.16 18.60
CA VAL A 466 -4.47 -20.78 18.90
C VAL A 466 -4.42 -22.29 18.74
N ASN A 467 -3.85 -22.79 17.65
CA ASN A 467 -3.71 -24.22 17.39
C ASN A 467 -2.95 -24.98 18.49
N ARG A 468 -2.12 -24.29 19.29
CA ARG A 468 -1.23 -24.87 20.31
C ARG A 468 -1.71 -24.69 21.76
N ILE A 469 -2.81 -23.97 21.97
CA ILE A 469 -3.36 -23.70 23.31
C ILE A 469 -3.74 -24.98 24.04
N LYS A 470 -3.42 -25.03 25.34
CA LYS A 470 -3.77 -26.13 26.24
C LYS A 470 -4.42 -25.66 27.55
N SER A 471 -4.46 -24.36 27.84
CA SER A 471 -4.93 -23.80 29.11
C SER A 471 -5.80 -22.53 28.98
N ASP A 472 -6.55 -22.20 30.03
CA ASP A 472 -7.34 -20.94 30.11
C ASP A 472 -6.44 -19.70 30.05
N ASP A 473 -5.28 -19.72 30.70
CA ASP A 473 -4.38 -18.55 30.73
C ASP A 473 -3.79 -18.26 29.34
N GLU A 474 -3.43 -19.30 28.58
CA GLU A 474 -2.99 -19.15 27.18
C GLU A 474 -4.12 -18.63 26.29
N PHE A 475 -5.34 -19.17 26.44
CA PHE A 475 -6.51 -18.70 25.71
C PHE A 475 -6.84 -17.24 26.02
N ARG A 476 -6.87 -16.89 27.30
CA ARG A 476 -7.09 -15.52 27.76
C ARG A 476 -6.08 -14.55 27.16
N SER A 477 -4.80 -14.93 27.15
CA SER A 477 -3.73 -14.09 26.60
C SER A 477 -3.94 -13.84 25.10
N ILE A 478 -4.16 -14.88 24.30
CA ILE A 478 -4.30 -14.67 22.86
C ILE A 478 -5.58 -13.92 22.48
N VAL A 479 -6.68 -14.14 23.22
CA VAL A 479 -7.93 -13.40 22.99
C VAL A 479 -7.77 -11.94 23.39
N GLN A 480 -6.96 -11.63 24.40
CA GLN A 480 -6.59 -10.26 24.74
C GLN A 480 -5.78 -9.59 23.62
N LEU A 481 -4.85 -10.29 22.96
CA LEU A 481 -4.16 -9.76 21.77
C LEU A 481 -5.14 -9.55 20.59
N TYR A 482 -6.02 -10.52 20.34
CA TYR A 482 -7.00 -10.47 19.26
C TYR A 482 -7.98 -9.28 19.42
N ASN A 483 -8.60 -9.16 20.60
CA ASN A 483 -9.53 -8.08 20.91
C ASN A 483 -8.83 -6.73 21.16
N GLY A 484 -7.63 -6.75 21.72
CA GLY A 484 -6.87 -5.57 22.11
C GLY A 484 -6.30 -4.82 20.91
N LEU A 485 -5.61 -5.56 20.05
CA LEU A 485 -4.77 -5.00 18.98
C LEU A 485 -5.23 -5.42 17.58
N TYR A 486 -5.42 -6.71 17.32
CA TYR A 486 -5.71 -7.21 15.97
C TYR A 486 -6.99 -6.57 15.38
N MET A 487 -8.08 -6.51 16.15
CA MET A 487 -9.34 -5.92 15.66
C MET A 487 -9.23 -4.45 15.26
N LEU A 488 -8.36 -3.67 15.90
CA LEU A 488 -8.16 -2.25 15.59
C LEU A 488 -7.36 -2.03 14.30
N LEU A 489 -6.67 -3.07 13.81
CA LEU A 489 -5.85 -3.04 12.60
C LEU A 489 -6.50 -3.79 11.43
N ALA A 490 -7.42 -4.71 11.72
CA ALA A 490 -8.02 -5.59 10.71
C ALA A 490 -8.93 -4.82 9.73
N GLU A 491 -8.41 -4.59 8.53
CA GLU A 491 -9.14 -3.91 7.46
C GLU A 491 -10.22 -4.79 6.77
N SER A 492 -10.08 -6.11 6.86
CA SER A 492 -11.02 -7.08 6.30
C SER A 492 -11.39 -8.16 7.33
N ALA A 493 -12.59 -8.71 7.22
CA ALA A 493 -13.05 -9.80 8.07
C ALA A 493 -12.30 -11.10 7.77
N ASN A 494 -11.58 -11.63 8.76
CA ASN A 494 -10.99 -12.97 8.70
C ASN A 494 -11.86 -13.95 9.50
N THR A 495 -12.91 -14.46 8.87
CA THR A 495 -13.85 -15.40 9.51
C THR A 495 -13.18 -16.73 9.85
N SER A 496 -12.18 -17.16 9.06
CA SER A 496 -11.41 -18.37 9.34
C SER A 496 -10.62 -18.29 10.64
N LEU A 497 -9.97 -17.15 10.92
CA LEU A 497 -9.27 -16.91 12.19
C LEU A 497 -10.25 -16.88 13.37
N LEU A 498 -11.37 -16.15 13.24
CA LEU A 498 -12.38 -16.09 14.29
C LEU A 498 -12.92 -17.49 14.59
N LYS A 499 -13.27 -18.27 13.56
CA LYS A 499 -13.73 -19.65 13.70
C LYS A 499 -12.73 -20.53 14.45
N ALA A 500 -11.43 -20.41 14.16
CA ALA A 500 -10.39 -21.13 14.89
C ALA A 500 -10.38 -20.76 16.39
N ILE A 501 -10.50 -19.46 16.71
CA ILE A 501 -10.59 -18.98 18.11
C ILE A 501 -11.83 -19.52 18.81
N LEU A 502 -13.01 -19.43 18.18
CA LEU A 502 -14.28 -19.89 18.76
C LEU A 502 -14.26 -21.40 19.03
N ASN A 503 -13.85 -22.19 18.02
CA ASN A 503 -13.75 -23.64 18.15
C ASN A 503 -12.77 -24.05 19.24
N LYS A 504 -11.57 -23.45 19.26
CA LYS A 504 -10.55 -23.79 20.26
C LYS A 504 -10.94 -23.39 21.68
N GLY A 505 -11.58 -22.23 21.83
CA GLY A 505 -12.11 -21.76 23.11
C GLY A 505 -13.17 -22.70 23.67
N HIS A 506 -14.13 -23.11 22.83
CA HIS A 506 -15.17 -24.05 23.23
C HIS A 506 -14.62 -25.46 23.51
N GLU A 507 -13.67 -25.95 22.71
CA GLU A 507 -12.98 -27.23 22.91
C GLU A 507 -12.35 -27.33 24.32
N ILE A 508 -11.65 -26.26 24.75
CA ILE A 508 -10.84 -26.28 25.98
C ILE A 508 -11.64 -25.86 27.22
N LEU A 509 -12.50 -24.85 27.09
CA LEU A 509 -13.13 -24.18 28.24
C LEU A 509 -14.63 -24.45 28.37
N GLN A 510 -15.27 -25.03 27.34
CA GLN A 510 -16.68 -25.43 27.35
C GLN A 510 -17.60 -24.26 27.77
N GLU A 511 -18.36 -24.41 28.86
CA GLU A 511 -19.32 -23.40 29.34
C GLU A 511 -18.64 -22.09 29.75
N ILE A 512 -17.43 -22.16 30.32
CA ILE A 512 -16.67 -20.97 30.73
C ILE A 512 -16.38 -20.08 29.53
N PHE A 513 -16.17 -20.66 28.35
CA PHE A 513 -16.02 -19.90 27.11
C PHE A 513 -17.27 -19.09 26.78
N LEU A 514 -18.44 -19.70 26.88
CA LEU A 514 -19.73 -19.10 26.54
C LEU A 514 -20.10 -17.98 27.52
N GLU A 515 -19.86 -18.17 28.82
CA GLU A 515 -20.20 -17.17 29.85
C GLU A 515 -19.26 -15.96 29.83
N LYS A 516 -17.96 -16.16 29.54
CA LYS A 516 -16.93 -15.13 29.76
C LYS A 516 -16.34 -14.57 28.46
N TYR A 517 -15.93 -15.44 27.54
CA TYR A 517 -15.11 -15.03 26.39
C TYR A 517 -15.95 -14.69 25.17
N LEU A 518 -17.02 -15.44 24.90
CA LEU A 518 -17.94 -15.15 23.79
C LEU A 518 -18.55 -13.73 23.90
N PRO A 519 -19.10 -13.29 25.05
CA PRO A 519 -19.58 -11.92 25.22
C PRO A 519 -18.49 -10.86 25.03
N ALA A 520 -17.28 -11.14 25.49
CA ALA A 520 -16.14 -10.24 25.33
C ALA A 520 -15.73 -10.08 23.86
N ILE A 521 -15.74 -11.17 23.09
CA ILE A 521 -15.46 -11.16 21.65
C ILE A 521 -16.58 -10.40 20.90
N ILE A 522 -17.86 -10.66 21.19
CA ILE A 522 -18.99 -9.95 20.58
C ILE A 522 -18.88 -8.44 20.84
N THR A 523 -18.59 -8.05 22.08
CA THR A 523 -18.40 -6.65 22.47
C THR A 523 -17.22 -6.01 21.73
N ALA A 524 -16.09 -6.72 21.63
CA ALA A 524 -14.93 -6.24 20.89
C ALA A 524 -15.24 -6.06 19.39
N ILE A 525 -16.00 -6.95 18.76
CA ILE A 525 -16.42 -6.80 17.36
C ILE A 525 -17.27 -5.53 17.18
N LYS A 526 -18.26 -5.31 18.04
CA LYS A 526 -19.16 -4.14 17.98
C LYS A 526 -18.45 -2.81 18.21
N ILE A 527 -17.35 -2.79 18.96
CA ILE A 527 -16.63 -1.56 19.33
C ILE A 527 -15.42 -1.32 18.43
N LYS A 528 -14.58 -2.33 18.21
CA LYS A 528 -13.22 -2.19 17.69
C LYS A 528 -13.05 -2.63 16.24
N SER A 529 -13.90 -3.53 15.75
CA SER A 529 -13.81 -3.94 14.35
C SER A 529 -14.33 -2.86 13.42
N TYR A 530 -13.74 -2.78 12.23
CA TYR A 530 -14.25 -1.95 11.14
C TYR A 530 -15.70 -2.31 10.80
N GLU A 531 -16.55 -1.31 10.61
CA GLU A 531 -18.00 -1.47 10.54
C GLU A 531 -18.46 -2.50 9.50
N GLU A 532 -17.90 -2.48 8.28
CA GLU A 532 -18.22 -3.44 7.21
C GLU A 532 -17.88 -4.89 7.57
N ASN A 533 -16.90 -5.10 8.43
CA ASN A 533 -16.47 -6.44 8.83
C ASN A 533 -17.43 -7.08 9.85
N ARG A 534 -18.24 -6.28 10.56
CA ARG A 534 -19.13 -6.76 11.64
C ARG A 534 -20.15 -7.77 11.15
N TYR A 535 -20.72 -7.57 9.97
CA TYR A 535 -21.66 -8.52 9.38
C TYR A 535 -21.06 -9.92 9.32
N TYR A 536 -19.90 -10.06 8.67
CA TYR A 536 -19.24 -11.36 8.48
C TYR A 536 -18.78 -11.99 9.80
N LEU A 537 -18.24 -11.19 10.72
CA LEU A 537 -17.74 -11.70 12.01
C LEU A 537 -18.88 -12.14 12.95
N LEU A 538 -19.96 -11.36 13.04
CA LEU A 538 -21.13 -11.71 13.85
C LEU A 538 -21.90 -12.87 13.21
N PHE A 539 -21.98 -12.94 11.89
CA PHE A 539 -22.57 -14.08 11.19
C PHE A 539 -21.79 -15.39 11.41
N GLU A 540 -20.46 -15.34 11.48
CA GLU A 540 -19.66 -16.51 11.85
C GLU A 540 -19.93 -16.96 13.29
N ILE A 541 -20.15 -16.03 14.23
CA ILE A 541 -20.57 -16.36 15.61
C ILE A 541 -21.96 -17.01 15.61
N GLU A 542 -22.92 -16.46 14.87
CA GLU A 542 -24.26 -17.05 14.72
C GLU A 542 -24.19 -18.47 14.16
N THR A 543 -23.36 -18.66 13.13
CA THR A 543 -23.10 -19.96 12.50
C THR A 543 -22.46 -20.94 13.48
N PHE A 544 -21.45 -20.51 14.24
CA PHE A 544 -20.78 -21.30 15.26
C PHE A 544 -21.74 -21.75 16.36
N CYS A 545 -22.54 -20.84 16.93
CA CYS A 545 -23.49 -21.17 17.99
C CYS A 545 -24.60 -22.09 17.48
N SER A 546 -25.16 -21.81 16.30
CA SER A 546 -26.18 -22.66 15.67
C SER A 546 -25.65 -24.08 15.40
N GLY A 547 -24.40 -24.18 14.91
CA GLY A 547 -23.74 -25.45 14.64
C GLY A 547 -23.47 -26.31 15.89
N ASN A 548 -23.39 -25.68 17.07
CA ASN A 548 -23.19 -26.35 18.36
C ASN A 548 -24.48 -26.43 19.22
N GLY A 549 -25.64 -26.02 18.68
CA GLY A 549 -26.91 -26.03 19.41
C GLY A 549 -27.00 -25.02 20.56
N ILE A 550 -26.21 -23.94 20.51
CA ILE A 550 -26.11 -22.91 21.54
C ILE A 550 -27.08 -21.77 21.21
N ARG A 551 -27.88 -21.34 22.19
CA ARG A 551 -28.72 -20.14 22.07
C ARG A 551 -27.95 -18.92 22.53
N ILE A 552 -27.60 -18.04 21.61
CA ILE A 552 -26.76 -16.86 21.90
C ILE A 552 -27.42 -15.94 22.94
N ASP A 553 -28.75 -15.79 22.88
CA ASP A 553 -29.51 -14.93 23.81
C ASP A 553 -29.35 -15.32 25.28
N ASP A 554 -28.97 -16.58 25.57
CA ASP A 554 -28.72 -17.05 26.93
C ASP A 554 -27.41 -16.44 27.51
N TYR A 555 -26.49 -16.00 26.65
CA TYR A 555 -25.18 -15.43 27.03
C TYR A 555 -25.02 -13.97 26.62
N TYR A 556 -25.76 -13.50 25.60
CA TYR A 556 -25.71 -12.13 25.10
C TYR A 556 -27.10 -11.72 24.57
N SER A 557 -27.91 -11.07 25.39
CA SER A 557 -29.34 -10.80 25.15
C SER A 557 -29.65 -9.90 23.95
N ASP A 558 -28.73 -9.02 23.55
CA ASP A 558 -28.91 -8.04 22.47
C ASP A 558 -28.09 -8.39 21.21
N PHE A 559 -27.94 -9.70 20.94
CA PHE A 559 -27.21 -10.16 19.78
C PHE A 559 -28.04 -9.97 18.50
N LYS A 560 -27.45 -9.28 17.52
CA LYS A 560 -28.04 -9.08 16.18
C LYS A 560 -26.94 -9.03 15.15
N VAL A 561 -27.15 -9.70 14.03
CA VAL A 561 -26.30 -9.54 12.84
C VAL A 561 -26.80 -8.32 12.05
N PRO A 562 -25.93 -7.34 11.75
CA PRO A 562 -26.30 -6.17 10.94
C PRO A 562 -26.80 -6.56 9.53
N GLU A 563 -27.49 -5.67 8.84
CA GLU A 563 -27.86 -5.92 7.43
C GLU A 563 -26.63 -5.90 6.52
N LYS A 564 -26.56 -6.83 5.56
CA LYS A 564 -25.47 -6.88 4.57
C LYS A 564 -25.51 -5.64 3.67
N THR A 565 -24.44 -4.84 3.68
CA THR A 565 -24.20 -3.76 2.73
C THR A 565 -24.03 -4.34 1.31
N ARG A 566 -24.91 -3.94 0.37
CA ARG A 566 -25.06 -4.51 -0.99
C ARG A 566 -23.87 -4.33 -1.96
N LYS A 567 -22.64 -4.07 -1.52
CA LYS A 567 -21.49 -3.81 -2.41
C LYS A 567 -20.60 -5.04 -2.72
N ASP A 568 -20.96 -6.24 -2.25
CA ASP A 568 -20.27 -7.45 -2.71
C ASP A 568 -20.67 -7.79 -4.16
N TYR A 569 -19.85 -7.35 -5.11
CA TYR A 569 -19.69 -8.03 -6.38
C TYR A 569 -18.97 -9.37 -6.15
N SER A 570 -19.59 -10.30 -5.41
CA SER A 570 -19.13 -11.69 -5.41
C SER A 570 -19.72 -12.37 -6.63
N SER A 571 -19.04 -12.20 -7.76
CA SER A 571 -19.16 -13.04 -8.96
C SER A 571 -18.50 -14.41 -8.74
N SER A 572 -18.63 -15.00 -7.55
CA SER A 572 -18.33 -16.41 -7.33
C SER A 572 -19.63 -17.15 -7.52
N SER A 573 -19.71 -18.02 -8.52
CA SER A 573 -20.80 -18.98 -8.67
C SER A 573 -20.89 -19.83 -7.40
N SER A 574 -21.77 -19.44 -6.47
CA SER A 574 -22.02 -20.18 -5.23
C SER A 574 -22.56 -21.56 -5.55
N ASN A 575 -22.14 -22.58 -4.80
CA ASN A 575 -22.64 -23.94 -4.92
C ASN A 575 -24.13 -23.97 -4.53
N SER A 576 -25.03 -23.75 -5.49
CA SER A 576 -26.46 -23.54 -5.23
C SER A 576 -27.34 -24.28 -6.22
N LEU A 577 -28.40 -24.89 -5.71
CA LEU A 577 -29.38 -25.65 -6.48
C LEU A 577 -30.57 -24.74 -6.80
N THR A 578 -30.96 -24.64 -8.06
CA THR A 578 -32.13 -23.89 -8.51
C THR A 578 -33.28 -24.86 -8.74
N LEU A 579 -34.48 -24.59 -8.20
CA LEU A 579 -35.65 -25.47 -8.35
C LEU A 579 -36.55 -25.04 -9.53
N LYS A 580 -37.16 -26.01 -10.24
CA LYS A 580 -37.97 -25.78 -11.47
C LYS A 580 -39.22 -24.91 -11.27
N ASP A 581 -39.91 -25.06 -10.14
CA ASP A 581 -41.25 -24.48 -9.98
C ASP A 581 -41.26 -22.96 -9.80
N ASN A 582 -40.13 -22.36 -9.38
CA ASN A 582 -40.03 -20.94 -9.05
C ASN A 582 -38.65 -20.31 -9.32
N HIS A 583 -37.70 -21.05 -9.92
CA HIS A 583 -36.29 -20.67 -10.02
C HIS A 583 -35.69 -20.21 -8.68
N LYS A 584 -36.21 -20.72 -7.55
CA LYS A 584 -35.64 -20.43 -6.24
C LYS A 584 -34.29 -21.14 -6.13
N SER A 585 -33.25 -20.36 -5.89
CA SER A 585 -31.94 -20.87 -5.51
C SER A 585 -31.96 -21.23 -4.02
N ILE A 586 -31.59 -22.48 -3.70
CA ILE A 586 -31.35 -22.97 -2.35
C ILE A 586 -29.87 -23.33 -2.21
N ASP A 587 -29.30 -23.06 -1.04
CA ASP A 587 -27.89 -23.36 -0.77
C ASP A 587 -27.66 -24.83 -0.39
N GLU A 588 -26.39 -25.24 -0.38
CA GLU A 588 -25.99 -26.61 -0.03
C GLU A 588 -26.43 -27.06 1.36
N SER A 589 -26.50 -26.15 2.34
CA SER A 589 -26.94 -26.49 3.69
C SER A 589 -28.44 -26.83 3.73
N GLU A 590 -29.26 -26.11 2.96
CA GLU A 590 -30.69 -26.37 2.83
C GLU A 590 -30.93 -27.69 2.07
N VAL A 591 -30.16 -27.97 1.02
CA VAL A 591 -30.22 -29.25 0.29
C VAL A 591 -29.84 -30.42 1.23
N LEU A 592 -28.74 -30.29 1.98
CA LEU A 592 -28.31 -31.31 2.94
C LEU A 592 -29.34 -31.55 4.06
N LYS A 593 -30.13 -30.55 4.46
CA LYS A 593 -31.23 -30.73 5.43
C LYS A 593 -32.41 -31.49 4.82
N ARG A 594 -32.72 -31.27 3.54
CA ARG A 594 -33.88 -31.88 2.86
C ARG A 594 -33.66 -33.33 2.43
N VAL A 595 -32.41 -33.76 2.29
CA VAL A 595 -32.06 -35.10 1.83
C VAL A 595 -31.58 -35.96 3.01
N GLU A 596 -32.40 -36.90 3.48
CA GLU A 596 -32.01 -37.87 4.52
C GLU A 596 -31.78 -39.28 3.98
N ASN A 597 -32.42 -39.62 2.86
CA ASN A 597 -32.37 -40.95 2.25
C ASN A 597 -32.42 -40.86 0.71
N PHE A 598 -32.42 -42.03 0.05
CA PHE A 598 -32.47 -42.14 -1.40
C PHE A 598 -33.72 -41.53 -2.04
N ASP A 599 -34.90 -41.67 -1.43
CA ASP A 599 -36.15 -41.16 -2.00
C ASP A 599 -36.20 -39.63 -1.95
N ASP A 600 -35.70 -39.03 -0.86
CA ASP A 600 -35.55 -37.57 -0.75
C ASP A 600 -34.56 -37.04 -1.79
N PHE A 601 -33.43 -37.74 -1.98
CA PHE A 601 -32.43 -37.40 -3.00
C PHE A 601 -33.04 -37.41 -4.39
N LYS A 602 -33.74 -38.49 -4.75
CA LYS A 602 -34.38 -38.64 -6.06
C LYS A 602 -35.37 -37.52 -6.32
N LYS A 603 -36.20 -37.19 -5.32
CA LYS A 603 -37.17 -36.11 -5.42
C LYS A 603 -36.52 -34.75 -5.68
N ILE A 604 -35.48 -34.40 -4.93
CA ILE A 604 -34.84 -33.08 -5.07
C ILE A 604 -34.08 -32.92 -6.39
N VAL A 605 -33.50 -34.01 -6.92
CA VAL A 605 -32.86 -34.03 -8.24
C VAL A 605 -33.89 -33.88 -9.37
N GLU A 606 -35.07 -34.49 -9.23
CA GLU A 606 -36.17 -34.32 -10.18
C GLU A 606 -36.72 -32.87 -10.20
N GLU A 607 -36.61 -32.16 -9.07
CA GLU A 607 -36.98 -30.75 -8.92
C GLU A 607 -35.90 -29.75 -9.40
N GLU A 608 -34.68 -30.21 -9.73
CA GLU A 608 -33.56 -29.35 -10.17
C GLU A 608 -33.77 -28.72 -11.54
N ASP A 609 -33.71 -27.38 -11.61
CA ASP A 609 -33.55 -26.63 -12.85
C ASP A 609 -32.09 -26.68 -13.33
N GLN A 610 -31.79 -27.71 -14.12
CA GLN A 610 -30.45 -28.04 -14.60
C GLN A 610 -29.79 -26.93 -15.44
N GLY A 611 -30.57 -26.05 -16.07
CA GLY A 611 -30.02 -24.96 -16.88
C GLY A 611 -29.49 -23.80 -16.06
N ASN A 612 -29.99 -23.65 -14.83
CA ASN A 612 -29.72 -22.51 -13.94
C ASN A 612 -29.11 -22.92 -12.59
N SER A 613 -28.83 -24.22 -12.40
CA SER A 613 -28.20 -24.76 -11.19
C SER A 613 -26.69 -24.85 -11.36
N TYR A 614 -25.96 -24.47 -10.32
CA TYR A 614 -24.50 -24.64 -10.22
C TYR A 614 -24.19 -25.38 -8.93
N PHE A 615 -24.72 -26.62 -8.82
CA PHE A 615 -24.73 -27.42 -7.61
C PHE A 615 -23.84 -28.67 -7.73
N ASN A 616 -23.09 -28.97 -6.66
CA ASN A 616 -22.25 -30.14 -6.50
C ASN A 616 -22.91 -31.16 -5.59
N TRP A 617 -23.37 -32.27 -6.16
CA TRP A 617 -24.06 -33.34 -5.45
C TRP A 617 -23.16 -34.24 -4.60
N SER A 618 -21.83 -34.11 -4.66
CA SER A 618 -20.89 -35.01 -3.96
C SER A 618 -21.12 -35.08 -2.45
N ASN A 619 -21.38 -33.96 -1.77
CA ASN A 619 -21.61 -33.93 -0.32
C ASN A 619 -22.95 -34.57 0.07
N VAL A 620 -23.98 -34.42 -0.77
CA VAL A 620 -25.30 -35.05 -0.57
C VAL A 620 -25.17 -36.56 -0.67
N ILE A 621 -24.44 -37.06 -1.68
CA ILE A 621 -24.14 -38.48 -1.83
C ILE A 621 -23.34 -39.01 -0.64
N GLY A 622 -22.36 -38.26 -0.15
CA GLY A 622 -21.60 -38.62 1.05
C GLY A 622 -22.49 -38.81 2.29
N LYS A 623 -23.52 -37.96 2.47
CA LYS A 623 -24.46 -38.06 3.60
C LYS A 623 -25.30 -39.33 3.56
N ILE A 624 -25.79 -39.73 2.38
CA ILE A 624 -26.66 -40.90 2.23
C ILE A 624 -25.90 -42.21 1.96
N ALA A 625 -24.58 -42.16 1.78
CA ALA A 625 -23.73 -43.27 1.34
C ALA A 625 -23.97 -44.59 2.11
N SER A 626 -24.08 -44.53 3.43
CA SER A 626 -24.28 -45.69 4.32
C SER A 626 -25.67 -46.32 4.22
N THR A 627 -26.62 -45.64 3.58
CA THR A 627 -28.02 -46.08 3.41
C THR A 627 -28.31 -46.63 2.01
N LEU A 628 -27.37 -46.51 1.07
CA LEU A 628 -27.54 -46.90 -0.32
C LEU A 628 -27.21 -48.40 -0.54
N THR A 629 -28.15 -49.13 -1.11
CA THR A 629 -27.93 -50.50 -1.64
C THR A 629 -27.25 -50.46 -3.01
N SER A 630 -26.69 -51.59 -3.47
CA SER A 630 -26.08 -51.69 -4.82
C SER A 630 -27.06 -51.36 -5.95
N MET A 631 -28.32 -51.77 -5.82
CA MET A 631 -29.37 -51.46 -6.78
C MET A 631 -29.67 -49.95 -6.79
N GLN A 632 -29.71 -49.31 -5.62
CA GLN A 632 -29.91 -47.87 -5.51
C GLN A 632 -28.70 -47.08 -6.01
N ILE A 633 -27.45 -47.51 -5.77
CA ILE A 633 -26.26 -46.86 -6.33
C ILE A 633 -26.33 -46.86 -7.87
N ASN A 634 -26.69 -48.01 -8.46
CA ASN A 634 -26.85 -48.11 -9.90
C ASN A 634 -28.05 -47.28 -10.41
N GLU A 635 -29.13 -47.18 -9.63
CA GLU A 635 -30.26 -46.30 -9.96
C GLU A 635 -29.83 -44.82 -9.92
N VAL A 636 -29.15 -44.38 -8.85
CA VAL A 636 -28.57 -43.04 -8.70
C VAL A 636 -27.65 -42.69 -9.87
N ALA A 637 -26.78 -43.62 -10.30
CA ALA A 637 -25.88 -43.42 -11.43
C ALA A 637 -26.60 -43.24 -12.78
N ASN A 638 -27.83 -43.76 -12.89
CA ASN A 638 -28.66 -43.72 -14.10
C ASN A 638 -29.80 -42.68 -14.04
N ILE A 639 -29.92 -41.90 -12.94
CA ILE A 639 -30.87 -40.78 -12.88
C ILE A 639 -30.46 -39.76 -13.95
N VAL A 640 -31.38 -39.51 -14.89
CA VAL A 640 -31.12 -38.70 -16.08
C VAL A 640 -30.95 -37.23 -15.69
N ARG A 641 -29.73 -36.73 -15.94
CA ARG A 641 -29.26 -35.33 -15.92
C ARG A 641 -29.01 -34.71 -14.54
N ILE A 642 -27.89 -35.09 -13.95
CA ILE A 642 -27.19 -34.17 -13.04
C ILE A 642 -26.54 -33.06 -13.91
N GLY A 643 -26.67 -31.80 -13.51
CA GLY A 643 -26.20 -30.63 -14.26
C GLY A 643 -24.67 -30.49 -14.32
N SER A 644 -24.13 -29.32 -13.98
CA SER A 644 -22.67 -29.08 -13.90
C SER A 644 -21.96 -30.08 -12.97
N ARG A 645 -20.67 -30.38 -13.22
CA ARG A 645 -19.79 -31.26 -12.39
C ARG A 645 -20.17 -32.75 -12.32
N GLN A 646 -20.71 -33.32 -13.42
CA GLN A 646 -21.04 -34.74 -13.51
C GLN A 646 -19.87 -35.69 -13.20
N SER A 647 -18.64 -35.33 -13.59
CA SER A 647 -17.46 -36.14 -13.31
C SER A 647 -17.27 -36.34 -11.79
N ASP A 648 -17.27 -35.27 -10.99
CA ASP A 648 -17.11 -35.35 -9.53
C ASP A 648 -18.21 -36.19 -8.85
N PHE A 649 -19.43 -36.17 -9.41
CA PHE A 649 -20.52 -37.01 -8.95
C PHE A 649 -20.22 -38.50 -9.17
N TYR A 650 -19.81 -38.90 -10.38
CA TYR A 650 -19.46 -40.29 -10.67
C TYR A 650 -18.20 -40.75 -9.92
N ALA A 651 -17.21 -39.86 -9.71
CA ALA A 651 -16.06 -40.13 -8.85
C ALA A 651 -16.52 -40.46 -7.42
N LYS A 652 -17.42 -39.64 -6.85
CA LYS A 652 -17.91 -39.88 -5.49
C LYS A 652 -18.76 -41.15 -5.38
N LEU A 653 -19.61 -41.44 -6.37
CA LEU A 653 -20.37 -42.70 -6.40
C LEU A 653 -19.45 -43.93 -6.51
N SER A 654 -18.36 -43.83 -7.25
CA SER A 654 -17.35 -44.89 -7.32
C SER A 654 -16.76 -45.19 -5.95
N GLU A 655 -16.39 -44.17 -5.18
CA GLU A 655 -15.90 -44.33 -3.80
C GLU A 655 -16.94 -45.03 -2.91
N VAL A 656 -18.21 -44.59 -2.96
CA VAL A 656 -19.28 -45.18 -2.16
C VAL A 656 -19.55 -46.64 -2.57
N ALA A 657 -19.53 -46.94 -3.88
CA ALA A 657 -19.69 -48.31 -4.38
C ALA A 657 -18.56 -49.22 -3.87
N PHE A 658 -17.33 -48.71 -3.83
CA PHE A 658 -16.15 -49.43 -3.33
C PHE A 658 -16.23 -49.66 -1.81
N GLU A 659 -16.58 -48.62 -1.04
CA GLU A 659 -16.78 -48.70 0.42
C GLU A 659 -17.87 -49.71 0.79
N ASN A 660 -18.90 -49.86 -0.05
CA ASN A 660 -19.96 -50.85 0.10
C ASN A 660 -19.62 -52.25 -0.47
N GLY A 661 -18.37 -52.49 -0.87
CA GLY A 661 -17.87 -53.80 -1.32
C GLY A 661 -18.18 -54.18 -2.78
N HIS A 662 -18.61 -53.24 -3.61
CA HIS A 662 -19.01 -53.48 -5.01
C HIS A 662 -17.93 -53.05 -6.01
N SER A 663 -16.79 -53.75 -6.05
CA SER A 663 -15.60 -53.35 -6.81
C SER A 663 -15.84 -53.20 -8.32
N GLU A 664 -16.60 -54.09 -8.97
CA GLU A 664 -16.87 -53.99 -10.42
C GLU A 664 -17.70 -52.76 -10.78
N LEU A 665 -18.71 -52.45 -9.96
CA LEU A 665 -19.54 -51.25 -10.13
C LEU A 665 -18.71 -49.98 -9.87
N ALA A 666 -17.86 -50.00 -8.84
CA ALA A 666 -16.96 -48.90 -8.53
C ALA A 666 -15.99 -48.59 -9.68
N GLU A 667 -15.41 -49.62 -10.32
CA GLU A 667 -14.50 -49.45 -11.46
C GLU A 667 -15.24 -48.87 -12.68
N SER A 668 -16.46 -49.34 -12.95
CA SER A 668 -17.29 -48.82 -14.05
C SER A 668 -17.61 -47.34 -13.85
N LEU A 669 -17.99 -46.94 -12.62
CA LEU A 669 -18.29 -45.55 -12.27
C LEU A 669 -17.05 -44.64 -12.33
N ALA A 670 -15.89 -45.14 -11.89
CA ALA A 670 -14.63 -44.38 -12.00
C ALA A 670 -14.23 -44.14 -13.46
N ASN A 671 -14.40 -45.14 -14.34
CA ASN A 671 -14.17 -44.95 -15.77
C ASN A 671 -15.19 -43.99 -16.40
N LYS A 672 -16.46 -44.04 -15.98
CA LYS A 672 -17.49 -43.08 -16.41
C LYS A 672 -17.14 -41.65 -16.00
N SER A 673 -16.65 -41.47 -14.77
CA SER A 673 -16.14 -40.20 -14.27
C SER A 673 -15.03 -39.65 -15.17
N LEU A 674 -14.08 -40.52 -15.55
CA LEU A 674 -12.95 -40.16 -16.39
C LEU A 674 -13.39 -39.78 -17.81
N GLU A 675 -14.33 -40.50 -18.43
CA GLU A 675 -14.91 -40.15 -19.74
C GLU A 675 -15.54 -38.76 -19.77
N LEU A 676 -16.14 -38.35 -18.64
CA LEU A 676 -16.82 -37.05 -18.49
C LEU A 676 -15.88 -35.93 -18.04
N SER A 677 -14.63 -36.24 -17.73
CA SER A 677 -13.61 -35.25 -17.34
C SER A 677 -12.90 -34.65 -18.56
N SER A 678 -12.36 -33.45 -18.38
CA SER A 678 -11.66 -32.70 -19.43
C SER A 678 -10.15 -32.60 -19.16
N SER A 679 -9.37 -32.14 -20.15
CA SER A 679 -7.93 -31.89 -19.96
C SER A 679 -7.67 -30.76 -18.95
N SER A 680 -8.58 -29.78 -18.84
CA SER A 680 -8.55 -28.79 -17.75
C SER A 680 -8.77 -29.40 -16.36
N GLY A 681 -9.29 -30.62 -16.26
CA GLY A 681 -9.51 -31.32 -15.00
C GLY A 681 -8.24 -31.67 -14.22
N TRP A 682 -7.05 -31.50 -14.81
CA TRP A 682 -5.78 -31.53 -14.08
C TRP A 682 -5.53 -30.26 -13.25
N VAL A 683 -6.28 -29.17 -13.50
CA VAL A 683 -6.15 -27.86 -12.85
C VAL A 683 -7.35 -27.63 -11.93
N LYS A 684 -7.15 -27.72 -10.61
CA LYS A 684 -8.25 -27.74 -9.63
C LYS A 684 -9.09 -26.46 -9.63
N PHE A 685 -8.46 -25.29 -9.70
CA PHE A 685 -9.20 -24.02 -9.64
C PHE A 685 -9.97 -23.72 -10.93
N TYR A 686 -9.65 -24.39 -12.05
CA TYR A 686 -10.27 -24.14 -13.34
C TYR A 686 -11.50 -25.04 -13.58
N ASP A 687 -11.36 -26.35 -13.36
CA ASP A 687 -12.41 -27.35 -13.59
C ASP A 687 -12.69 -28.21 -12.35
N GLY A 688 -12.44 -27.71 -11.14
CA GLY A 688 -12.68 -28.45 -9.89
C GLY A 688 -11.78 -29.68 -9.67
N GLY A 689 -10.88 -29.98 -10.59
CA GLY A 689 -10.00 -31.14 -10.53
C GLY A 689 -10.64 -32.43 -11.02
N THR A 690 -11.64 -32.37 -11.92
CA THR A 690 -12.40 -33.55 -12.39
C THR A 690 -11.53 -34.73 -12.83
N ARG A 691 -10.40 -34.47 -13.49
CA ARG A 691 -9.44 -35.50 -13.92
C ARG A 691 -8.71 -36.12 -12.74
N ILE A 692 -8.20 -35.28 -11.82
CA ILE A 692 -7.55 -35.70 -10.57
C ILE A 692 -8.53 -36.54 -9.73
N ASN A 693 -9.78 -36.10 -9.59
CA ASN A 693 -10.81 -36.77 -8.79
C ASN A 693 -11.16 -38.13 -9.39
N SER A 694 -11.34 -38.20 -10.72
CA SER A 694 -11.61 -39.44 -11.45
C SER A 694 -10.50 -40.48 -11.27
N PHE A 695 -9.23 -40.07 -11.40
CA PHE A 695 -8.10 -40.98 -11.21
C PHE A 695 -7.89 -41.37 -9.75
N ASN A 696 -8.19 -40.49 -8.78
CA ASN A 696 -8.19 -40.87 -7.37
C ASN A 696 -9.25 -41.94 -7.06
N ALA A 697 -10.45 -41.79 -7.61
CA ALA A 697 -11.50 -42.81 -7.49
C ALA A 697 -11.06 -44.14 -8.12
N LEU A 698 -10.51 -44.11 -9.35
CA LEU A 698 -10.01 -45.31 -10.01
C LEU A 698 -8.85 -45.95 -9.23
N ARG A 699 -7.94 -45.16 -8.66
CA ARG A 699 -6.81 -45.63 -7.86
C ARG A 699 -7.25 -46.35 -6.59
N LYS A 700 -8.34 -45.92 -5.95
CA LYS A 700 -8.92 -46.63 -4.79
C LYS A 700 -9.42 -48.02 -5.17
N VAL A 701 -9.98 -48.19 -6.37
CA VAL A 701 -10.53 -49.47 -6.85
C VAL A 701 -9.44 -50.38 -7.41
N ASN A 702 -8.59 -49.85 -8.29
CA ASN A 702 -7.54 -50.57 -9.00
C ASN A 702 -6.30 -49.68 -9.20
N PRO A 703 -5.36 -49.66 -8.25
CA PRO A 703 -4.20 -48.77 -8.28
C PRO A 703 -3.32 -48.92 -9.53
N ALA A 704 -3.12 -50.15 -9.99
CA ALA A 704 -2.24 -50.45 -11.11
C ALA A 704 -2.81 -49.99 -12.45
N LEU A 705 -4.10 -50.29 -12.68
CA LEU A 705 -4.81 -49.80 -13.85
C LEU A 705 -4.88 -48.27 -13.86
N ALA A 706 -5.15 -47.66 -12.70
CA ALA A 706 -5.24 -46.22 -12.57
C ALA A 706 -3.94 -45.52 -12.98
N SER A 707 -2.81 -46.00 -12.48
CA SER A 707 -1.51 -45.34 -12.69
C SER A 707 -1.06 -45.41 -14.15
N ALA A 708 -1.18 -46.59 -14.78
CA ALA A 708 -0.87 -46.75 -16.20
C ALA A 708 -1.74 -45.85 -17.09
N LYS A 709 -3.05 -45.79 -16.80
CA LYS A 709 -4.01 -44.98 -17.56
C LYS A 709 -3.82 -43.48 -17.31
N ALA A 710 -3.50 -43.08 -16.09
CA ALA A 710 -3.20 -41.69 -15.75
C ALA A 710 -1.96 -41.18 -16.49
N PHE A 711 -0.89 -41.99 -16.57
CA PHE A 711 0.29 -41.66 -17.34
C PHE A 711 0.00 -41.45 -18.82
N GLU A 712 -0.76 -42.37 -19.45
CA GLU A 712 -1.15 -42.26 -20.85
C GLU A 712 -1.96 -40.98 -21.12
N VAL A 713 -3.00 -40.75 -20.31
CA VAL A 713 -3.90 -39.60 -20.47
C VAL A 713 -3.17 -38.28 -20.20
N PHE A 714 -2.32 -38.23 -19.18
CA PHE A 714 -1.53 -37.03 -18.88
C PHE A 714 -0.53 -36.70 -19.98
N ALA A 715 0.17 -37.71 -20.54
CA ALA A 715 1.08 -37.51 -21.67
C ALA A 715 0.35 -36.99 -22.92
N HIS A 716 -0.86 -37.51 -23.20
CA HIS A 716 -1.71 -37.00 -24.25
C HIS A 716 -2.16 -35.55 -23.98
N ASP A 717 -2.62 -35.26 -22.76
CA ASP A 717 -3.15 -33.94 -22.39
C ASP A 717 -2.07 -32.85 -22.33
N ILE A 718 -0.81 -33.20 -22.03
CA ILE A 718 0.33 -32.26 -22.14
C ILE A 718 0.60 -31.90 -23.61
N SER A 719 0.57 -32.89 -24.51
CA SER A 719 0.96 -32.69 -25.91
C SER A 719 -0.14 -32.06 -26.77
N SER A 720 -1.40 -32.24 -26.40
CA SER A 720 -2.57 -31.80 -27.18
C SER A 720 -3.47 -30.78 -26.47
N GLY A 721 -3.26 -30.55 -25.17
CA GLY A 721 -4.10 -29.66 -24.36
C GLY A 721 -3.73 -28.18 -24.45
N ASN A 722 -4.66 -27.33 -24.01
CA ASN A 722 -4.48 -25.86 -23.98
C ASN A 722 -3.92 -25.33 -22.65
N TYR A 723 -3.66 -26.21 -21.67
CA TYR A 723 -3.30 -25.84 -20.30
C TYR A 723 -1.96 -26.41 -19.76
N PRO A 724 -1.00 -26.89 -20.58
CA PRO A 724 0.20 -27.55 -20.04
C PRO A 724 1.02 -26.65 -19.11
N SER A 725 1.01 -25.33 -19.31
CA SER A 725 1.68 -24.38 -18.42
C SER A 725 1.06 -24.28 -17.03
N LEU A 726 -0.21 -24.66 -16.85
CA LEU A 726 -0.91 -24.61 -15.56
C LEU A 726 -0.81 -25.92 -14.77
N TYR A 727 -0.46 -27.03 -15.42
CA TYR A 727 -0.31 -28.32 -14.73
C TYR A 727 0.86 -28.30 -13.73
N ILE A 728 1.86 -27.44 -13.96
CA ILE A 728 3.02 -27.30 -13.08
C ILE A 728 2.63 -26.89 -11.65
N GLU A 729 1.57 -26.09 -11.49
CA GLU A 729 1.05 -25.63 -10.20
C GLU A 729 0.29 -26.74 -9.44
N HIS A 730 0.08 -27.91 -10.06
CA HIS A 730 -0.71 -29.02 -9.51
C HIS A 730 0.02 -30.36 -9.55
N LEU A 731 1.33 -30.36 -9.76
CA LEU A 731 2.13 -31.59 -9.81
C LEU A 731 2.00 -32.44 -8.54
N ASP A 732 1.73 -31.80 -7.41
CA ASP A 732 1.58 -32.42 -6.10
C ASP A 732 0.33 -33.32 -6.02
N TYR A 733 -0.68 -33.06 -6.86
CA TYR A 733 -1.85 -33.92 -7.04
C TYR A 733 -1.71 -34.88 -8.23
N ILE A 734 -0.95 -34.48 -9.26
CA ILE A 734 -0.83 -35.24 -10.51
C ILE A 734 0.19 -36.37 -10.37
N VAL A 735 1.40 -36.09 -9.91
CA VAL A 735 2.51 -37.07 -9.84
C VAL A 735 2.14 -38.33 -9.04
N PRO A 736 1.45 -38.24 -7.88
CA PRO A 736 1.01 -39.43 -7.14
C PRO A 736 0.02 -40.32 -7.90
N LEU A 737 -0.58 -39.84 -8.98
CA LEU A 737 -1.48 -40.62 -9.84
C LEU A 737 -0.75 -41.31 -10.99
N LEU A 738 0.48 -40.89 -11.33
CA LEU A 738 1.23 -41.42 -12.47
C LEU A 738 2.04 -42.68 -12.12
N THR A 739 2.20 -42.98 -10.84
CA THR A 739 3.01 -44.11 -10.34
C THR A 739 2.36 -44.74 -9.11
N GLU A 740 2.48 -46.07 -9.00
CA GLU A 740 2.07 -46.81 -7.81
C GLU A 740 3.01 -46.57 -6.62
N ASN A 741 4.30 -46.35 -6.90
CA ASN A 741 5.36 -46.19 -5.90
C ASN A 741 5.77 -44.73 -5.81
N TYR A 742 4.86 -43.86 -5.36
CA TYR A 742 5.16 -42.46 -5.14
C TYR A 742 6.06 -42.28 -3.92
N VAL A 743 7.24 -41.68 -4.11
CA VAL A 743 8.20 -41.33 -3.06
C VAL A 743 8.43 -39.82 -3.10
N GLU A 744 7.98 -39.12 -2.06
CA GLU A 744 7.96 -37.66 -2.01
C GLU A 744 9.38 -37.05 -2.02
N GLU A 745 10.32 -37.72 -1.35
CA GLU A 745 11.72 -37.30 -1.24
C GLU A 745 12.44 -37.34 -2.59
N GLU A 746 12.15 -38.33 -3.44
CA GLU A 746 12.73 -38.44 -4.78
C GLU A 746 12.24 -37.31 -5.68
N ILE A 747 10.94 -36.98 -5.60
CA ILE A 747 10.35 -35.87 -6.35
C ILE A 747 10.88 -34.52 -5.85
N TRP A 748 11.06 -34.36 -4.54
CA TRP A 748 11.65 -33.14 -3.97
C TRP A 748 13.04 -32.85 -4.54
N VAL A 749 13.89 -33.86 -4.75
CA VAL A 749 15.23 -33.66 -5.33
C VAL A 749 15.15 -33.02 -6.72
N GLU A 750 14.21 -33.48 -7.56
CA GLU A 750 14.00 -32.92 -8.90
C GLU A 750 13.39 -31.51 -8.84
N ILE A 751 12.39 -31.29 -7.99
CA ILE A 751 11.75 -29.98 -7.79
C ILE A 751 12.76 -28.96 -7.27
N PHE A 752 13.53 -29.32 -6.26
CA PHE A 752 14.55 -28.44 -5.69
C PHE A 752 15.66 -28.16 -6.70
N GLY A 753 16.07 -29.16 -7.48
CA GLY A 753 17.01 -28.97 -8.59
C GLY A 753 16.49 -28.02 -9.67
N TYR A 754 15.19 -28.06 -9.99
CA TYR A 754 14.54 -27.10 -10.88
C TYR A 754 14.50 -25.70 -10.26
N LEU A 755 14.13 -25.59 -8.99
CA LEU A 755 14.05 -24.32 -8.27
C LEU A 755 15.41 -23.63 -8.15
N GLN A 756 16.48 -24.39 -7.92
CA GLN A 756 17.86 -23.88 -7.96
C GLN A 756 18.22 -23.27 -9.32
N ARG A 757 17.68 -23.80 -10.43
CA ARG A 757 17.88 -23.22 -11.77
C ARG A 757 17.07 -21.95 -11.93
N LEU A 758 15.81 -21.92 -11.48
CA LEU A 758 14.97 -20.72 -11.49
C LEU A 758 15.58 -19.58 -10.64
N MET A 759 16.23 -19.91 -9.52
CA MET A 759 16.87 -18.95 -8.63
C MET A 759 18.34 -18.70 -8.96
N SER A 760 18.86 -19.22 -10.07
CA SER A 760 20.30 -19.15 -10.40
C SER A 760 20.84 -17.73 -10.56
N ASN A 761 19.98 -16.77 -10.96
CA ASN A 761 20.33 -15.34 -11.10
C ASN A 761 19.88 -14.49 -9.90
N SER A 762 19.28 -15.12 -8.89
CA SER A 762 18.97 -14.42 -7.64
C SER A 762 20.24 -14.11 -6.86
N LYS A 763 20.19 -13.06 -6.03
CA LYS A 763 21.24 -12.75 -5.04
C LYS A 763 20.70 -13.11 -3.65
N PRO A 764 21.05 -14.28 -3.08
CA PRO A 764 20.53 -14.71 -1.78
C PRO A 764 20.90 -13.72 -0.67
N ALA A 765 19.95 -13.41 0.21
CA ALA A 765 20.22 -12.64 1.42
C ALA A 765 21.14 -13.43 2.36
N VAL A 766 22.16 -12.77 2.89
CA VAL A 766 23.15 -13.39 3.80
C VAL A 766 22.79 -13.19 5.27
N ASN A 767 22.18 -12.04 5.60
CA ASN A 767 21.78 -11.72 6.96
C ASN A 767 20.37 -12.25 7.23
N LEU A 768 20.24 -13.56 7.46
CA LEU A 768 18.99 -14.24 7.78
C LEU A 768 18.76 -14.36 9.30
N PRO A 769 17.51 -14.53 9.76
CA PRO A 769 17.23 -14.74 11.18
C PRO A 769 17.82 -16.05 11.68
N LEU A 770 18.12 -16.09 12.97
CA LEU A 770 18.61 -17.30 13.63
C LEU A 770 17.44 -18.21 14.02
N LEU A 771 17.11 -19.14 13.14
CA LEU A 771 16.12 -20.18 13.40
C LEU A 771 16.80 -21.35 14.15
N GLN A 772 16.42 -21.56 15.41
CA GLN A 772 17.06 -22.53 16.32
C GLN A 772 16.18 -23.74 16.62
N SER A 773 14.92 -23.72 16.19
CA SER A 773 13.93 -24.76 16.49
C SER A 773 13.79 -25.02 18.00
N MET A 774 13.93 -23.97 18.82
CA MET A 774 13.84 -24.10 20.28
C MET A 774 12.44 -24.52 20.70
N GLU A 775 12.34 -25.53 21.58
CA GLU A 775 11.10 -25.83 22.28
C GLU A 775 10.90 -24.81 23.41
N LYS A 776 10.18 -23.73 23.07
CA LYS A 776 9.83 -22.64 23.99
C LYS A 776 8.34 -22.69 24.33
N PRO A 777 7.92 -22.45 25.59
CA PRO A 777 6.49 -22.32 25.90
C PRO A 777 5.86 -21.20 25.08
N ILE A 778 4.66 -21.45 24.52
CA ILE A 778 4.02 -20.51 23.59
C ILE A 778 3.77 -19.14 24.24
N SER A 779 3.46 -19.12 25.54
CA SER A 779 3.27 -17.90 26.32
C SER A 779 4.51 -17.02 26.37
N GLU A 780 5.71 -17.60 26.42
CA GLU A 780 6.97 -16.85 26.37
C GLU A 780 7.24 -16.29 24.98
N THR A 781 6.85 -17.01 23.91
CA THR A 781 6.94 -16.49 22.53
C THR A 781 5.97 -15.31 22.32
N LEU A 782 4.77 -15.36 22.89
CA LEU A 782 3.84 -14.22 22.88
C LEU A 782 4.38 -13.01 23.64
N VAL A 783 5.03 -13.23 24.79
CA VAL A 783 5.70 -12.13 25.51
C VAL A 783 6.82 -11.52 24.69
N ASP A 784 7.66 -12.34 24.04
CA ASP A 784 8.72 -11.84 23.16
C ASP A 784 8.16 -11.03 21.99
N TYR A 785 7.04 -11.48 21.41
CA TYR A 785 6.37 -10.71 20.37
C TYR A 785 5.85 -9.37 20.89
N LEU A 786 5.20 -9.35 22.07
CA LEU A 786 4.77 -8.09 22.69
C LEU A 786 5.94 -7.16 23.02
N LEU A 787 7.10 -7.69 23.42
CA LEU A 787 8.31 -6.90 23.64
C LEU A 787 8.81 -6.26 22.34
N TYR A 788 8.76 -6.98 21.21
CA TYR A 788 9.03 -6.41 19.90
C TYR A 788 8.01 -5.31 19.54
N LEU A 789 6.71 -5.57 19.70
CA LEU A 789 5.64 -4.61 19.42
C LEU A 789 5.70 -3.35 20.29
N SER A 790 6.17 -3.46 21.54
CA SER A 790 6.34 -2.31 22.45
C SER A 790 7.38 -1.29 21.98
N LYS A 791 8.21 -1.67 21.01
CA LYS A 791 9.22 -0.81 20.38
C LYS A 791 8.75 -0.22 19.04
N ASN A 792 7.57 -0.60 18.58
CA ASN A 792 7.03 -0.13 17.30
C ASN A 792 6.81 1.40 17.35
N PRO A 793 7.17 2.15 16.30
CA PRO A 793 6.96 3.60 16.27
C PRO A 793 5.48 3.99 16.26
N VAL A 794 4.58 3.14 15.74
CA VAL A 794 3.14 3.41 15.71
C VAL A 794 2.57 3.41 17.13
N SER A 795 2.06 4.56 17.57
CA SER A 795 1.59 4.76 18.95
C SER A 795 0.55 3.73 19.36
N LEU A 796 -0.43 3.45 18.50
CA LEU A 796 -1.49 2.47 18.77
C LEU A 796 -0.93 1.08 19.11
N ILE A 797 0.06 0.60 18.35
CA ILE A 797 0.67 -0.73 18.53
C ILE A 797 1.50 -0.74 19.82
N ARG A 798 2.31 0.30 20.04
CA ARG A 798 3.13 0.43 21.25
C ARG A 798 2.27 0.50 22.51
N GLU A 799 1.22 1.31 22.51
CA GLU A 799 0.37 1.51 23.69
C GLU A 799 -0.43 0.27 24.04
N GLU A 800 -1.05 -0.40 23.06
CA GLU A 800 -1.77 -1.65 23.30
C GLU A 800 -0.84 -2.79 23.73
N SER A 801 0.38 -2.88 23.17
CA SER A 801 1.34 -3.90 23.61
C SER A 801 1.86 -3.66 25.03
N ILE A 802 2.09 -2.41 25.44
CA ILE A 802 2.41 -2.04 26.84
C ILE A 802 1.25 -2.45 27.77
N LEU A 803 0.01 -2.16 27.38
CA LEU A 803 -1.18 -2.53 28.15
C LEU A 803 -1.31 -4.06 28.30
N LEU A 804 -1.06 -4.82 27.24
CA LEU A 804 -1.09 -6.28 27.26
C LEU A 804 0.04 -6.86 28.13
N LEU A 805 1.27 -6.34 28.04
CA LEU A 805 2.38 -6.76 28.90
C LEU A 805 2.05 -6.54 30.38
N ALA A 806 1.52 -5.37 30.75
CA ALA A 806 1.10 -5.07 32.11
C ALA A 806 -0.03 -6.02 32.58
N LYS A 807 -1.03 -6.28 31.72
CA LYS A 807 -2.09 -7.25 32.01
C LYS A 807 -1.54 -8.66 32.26
N TYR A 808 -0.55 -9.10 31.50
CA TYR A 808 0.03 -10.44 31.65
C TYR A 808 0.84 -10.56 32.94
N ILE A 809 1.63 -9.54 33.29
CA ILE A 809 2.34 -9.48 34.57
C ILE A 809 1.33 -9.51 35.74
N ASN A 810 0.24 -8.74 35.65
CA ASN A 810 -0.82 -8.73 36.66
C ASN A 810 -1.56 -10.07 36.76
N GLN A 811 -1.56 -10.86 35.69
CA GLN A 811 -2.13 -12.20 35.61
C GLN A 811 -1.12 -13.30 35.98
N ASN A 812 -0.03 -12.96 36.68
CA ASN A 812 1.02 -13.88 37.15
C ASN A 812 1.85 -14.56 36.03
N ASN A 813 2.07 -13.88 34.90
CA ASN A 813 3.06 -14.33 33.92
C ASN A 813 4.48 -13.97 34.41
N ASP A 814 5.17 -14.95 35.01
CA ASP A 814 6.51 -14.77 35.57
C ASP A 814 7.58 -14.46 34.50
N TYR A 815 7.42 -14.99 33.28
CA TYR A 815 8.36 -14.69 32.19
C TYR A 815 8.27 -13.21 31.79
N ALA A 816 7.07 -12.66 31.64
CA ALA A 816 6.89 -11.23 31.37
C ALA A 816 7.50 -10.34 32.48
N LEU A 817 7.29 -10.71 33.74
CA LEU A 817 7.91 -10.02 34.87
C LEU A 817 9.45 -10.12 34.81
N ALA A 818 9.98 -11.30 34.51
CA ALA A 818 11.42 -11.51 34.39
C ALA A 818 12.03 -10.68 33.25
N GLN A 819 11.37 -10.53 32.10
CA GLN A 819 11.86 -9.68 31.01
C GLN A 819 11.91 -8.19 31.41
N LEU A 820 10.94 -7.72 32.22
CA LEU A 820 10.98 -6.39 32.83
C LEU A 820 12.14 -6.26 33.83
N LEU A 821 12.33 -7.26 34.70
CA LEU A 821 13.40 -7.25 35.71
C LEU A 821 14.82 -7.30 35.11
N ASN A 822 14.98 -8.00 33.99
CA ASN A 822 16.27 -8.22 33.32
C ASN A 822 16.70 -7.06 32.40
N GLY A 823 15.93 -5.96 32.32
CA GLY A 823 16.28 -4.78 31.53
C GLY A 823 16.26 -5.01 30.02
N ARG A 824 15.38 -5.90 29.52
CA ARG A 824 15.21 -6.16 28.07
C ARG A 824 14.41 -5.06 27.34
N MET A 825 13.77 -4.19 28.11
CA MET A 825 13.11 -2.96 27.68
C MET A 825 13.97 -1.75 28.05
N ASN A 826 13.83 -0.66 27.32
CA ASN A 826 14.44 0.62 27.73
C ASN A 826 13.68 1.19 28.95
N ASP A 827 14.27 2.17 29.64
CA ASP A 827 13.72 2.74 30.87
C ASP A 827 12.31 3.32 30.69
N TYR A 828 12.02 3.94 29.53
CA TYR A 828 10.72 4.52 29.22
C TYR A 828 9.63 3.44 29.08
N THR A 829 9.86 2.44 28.21
CA THR A 829 8.92 1.33 28.04
C THR A 829 8.72 0.58 29.35
N SER A 830 9.79 0.38 30.13
CA SER A 830 9.71 -0.25 31.45
C SER A 830 8.85 0.56 32.42
N MET A 831 9.05 1.88 32.47
CA MET A 831 8.26 2.79 33.31
C MET A 831 6.79 2.84 32.85
N ASP A 832 6.52 2.83 31.54
CA ASP A 832 5.15 2.80 31.01
C ASP A 832 4.40 1.52 31.44
N VAL A 833 5.07 0.37 31.39
CA VAL A 833 4.51 -0.90 31.89
C VAL A 833 4.24 -0.82 33.39
N ILE A 834 5.17 -0.28 34.18
CA ILE A 834 5.01 -0.14 35.64
C ILE A 834 3.89 0.85 35.99
N MET A 835 3.78 1.98 35.30
CA MET A 835 2.69 2.94 35.49
C MET A 835 1.34 2.34 35.09
N THR A 836 1.31 1.50 34.05
CA THR A 836 0.10 0.75 33.70
C THR A 836 -0.26 -0.29 34.78
N LEU A 837 0.73 -0.99 35.36
CA LEU A 837 0.50 -1.87 36.51
C LEU A 837 -0.05 -1.12 37.73
N ARG A 838 0.40 0.12 37.95
CA ARG A 838 -0.13 1.03 38.98
C ARG A 838 -1.61 1.31 38.76
N GLU A 839 -2.01 1.68 37.55
CA GLU A 839 -3.43 1.89 37.21
C GLU A 839 -4.29 0.62 37.36
N LEU A 840 -3.70 -0.55 37.13
CA LEU A 840 -4.35 -1.86 37.38
C LEU A 840 -4.40 -2.24 38.88
N ASN A 841 -3.86 -1.41 39.77
CA ASN A 841 -3.71 -1.70 41.21
C ASN A 841 -3.01 -3.05 41.46
N SER A 842 -2.01 -3.37 40.65
CA SER A 842 -1.36 -4.68 40.70
C SER A 842 -0.54 -4.87 41.97
N SER A 843 -0.72 -6.02 42.63
CA SER A 843 0.11 -6.40 43.78
C SER A 843 1.57 -6.67 43.42
N ARG A 844 1.86 -6.94 42.13
CA ARG A 844 3.18 -7.30 41.60
C ARG A 844 4.15 -6.12 41.55
N ILE A 845 3.67 -4.87 41.68
CA ILE A 845 4.53 -3.67 41.71
C ILE A 845 5.59 -3.78 42.81
N LYS A 846 5.26 -4.42 43.94
CA LYS A 846 6.19 -4.63 45.06
C LYS A 846 7.44 -5.42 44.66
N GLU A 847 7.32 -6.31 43.68
CA GLU A 847 8.44 -7.13 43.19
C GLU A 847 9.38 -6.34 42.28
N ILE A 848 8.91 -5.23 41.71
CA ILE A 848 9.66 -4.36 40.80
C ILE A 848 10.31 -3.18 41.55
N LYS A 849 10.16 -3.12 42.89
CA LYS A 849 10.74 -2.10 43.77
C LYS A 849 12.22 -1.77 43.47
N PRO A 850 13.14 -2.74 43.28
CA PRO A 850 14.54 -2.43 43.02
C PRO A 850 14.76 -1.58 41.75
N ILE A 851 13.98 -1.83 40.70
CA ILE A 851 14.02 -1.03 39.47
C ILE A 851 13.49 0.37 39.75
N ILE A 852 12.35 0.49 40.43
CA ILE A 852 11.74 1.78 40.74
C ILE A 852 12.70 2.64 41.58
N GLN A 853 13.39 2.05 42.57
CA GLN A 853 14.39 2.76 43.37
C GLN A 853 15.59 3.25 42.54
N ASN A 854 16.01 2.49 41.53
CA ASN A 854 17.08 2.94 40.63
C ASN A 854 16.58 4.07 39.70
N VAL A 855 15.39 3.93 39.14
CA VAL A 855 14.77 4.94 38.25
C VAL A 855 14.45 6.23 38.99
N ALA A 856 14.17 6.18 40.30
CA ALA A 856 14.03 7.36 41.16
C ALA A 856 15.32 8.21 41.30
N LEU A 857 16.46 7.72 40.79
CA LEU A 857 17.72 8.47 40.67
C LEU A 857 18.07 8.80 39.20
N SER A 858 17.16 8.56 38.26
CA SER A 858 17.37 8.84 36.84
C SER A 858 17.71 10.30 36.59
N LYS A 859 18.51 10.57 35.56
CA LYS A 859 18.75 11.94 35.07
C LYS A 859 17.56 12.49 34.29
N ASP A 860 16.63 11.63 33.86
CA ASP A 860 15.41 12.05 33.19
C ASP A 860 14.31 12.40 34.21
N TYR A 861 13.83 13.64 34.19
CA TYR A 861 12.83 14.13 35.15
C TYR A 861 11.55 13.30 35.14
N LEU A 862 11.02 12.98 33.96
CA LEU A 862 9.75 12.27 33.87
C LEU A 862 9.84 10.86 34.47
N LEU A 863 10.91 10.14 34.15
CA LEU A 863 11.14 8.80 34.72
C LEU A 863 11.29 8.87 36.24
N ARG A 864 12.04 9.86 36.72
CA ARG A 864 12.28 10.10 38.15
C ARG A 864 10.97 10.37 38.90
N GLU A 865 10.13 11.25 38.37
CA GLU A 865 8.85 11.62 38.99
C GLU A 865 7.86 10.46 39.05
N ASN A 866 7.73 9.71 37.95
CA ASN A 866 6.88 8.52 37.92
C ASN A 866 7.32 7.48 38.96
N ALA A 867 8.64 7.26 39.11
CA ALA A 867 9.18 6.35 40.10
C ALA A 867 8.94 6.84 41.54
N LYS A 868 9.14 8.14 41.82
CA LYS A 868 8.84 8.75 43.13
C LYS A 868 7.36 8.60 43.51
N GLN A 869 6.46 8.82 42.54
CA GLN A 869 5.02 8.66 42.77
C GLN A 869 4.68 7.25 43.25
N ILE A 870 5.23 6.22 42.61
CA ILE A 870 5.00 4.83 43.02
C ILE A 870 5.61 4.54 44.40
N LEU A 871 6.84 5.00 44.68
CA LEU A 871 7.46 4.79 46.00
C LEU A 871 6.64 5.43 47.13
N ASN A 872 6.14 6.64 46.91
CA ASN A 872 5.26 7.34 47.85
C ASN A 872 3.99 6.52 48.12
N GLU A 873 3.34 5.99 47.09
CA GLU A 873 2.12 5.17 47.23
C GLU A 873 2.38 3.83 47.92
N LEU A 874 3.58 3.27 47.74
CA LEU A 874 4.01 2.07 48.46
C LEU A 874 4.42 2.35 49.92
N GLY A 875 4.53 3.63 50.32
CA GLY A 875 5.03 4.04 51.64
C GLY A 875 6.53 3.74 51.83
N GLU A 876 7.29 3.74 50.74
CA GLU A 876 8.71 3.44 50.71
C GLU A 876 9.56 4.72 50.68
N ASP A 877 10.77 4.66 51.23
CA ASP A 877 11.70 5.80 51.21
C ASP A 877 12.11 6.14 49.78
N ILE A 878 11.99 7.43 49.42
CA ILE A 878 12.45 7.96 48.13
C ILE A 878 13.97 8.18 48.18
N PRO A 879 14.75 7.57 47.28
CA PRO A 879 16.17 7.87 47.12
C PRO A 879 16.41 9.35 46.77
N VAL A 880 17.37 9.98 47.44
CA VAL A 880 17.71 11.39 47.21
C VAL A 880 18.85 11.49 46.19
N ALA A 881 18.62 12.25 45.11
CA ALA A 881 19.64 12.55 44.12
C ALA A 881 20.77 13.39 44.73
N LYS A 882 22.00 13.21 44.23
CA LYS A 882 23.15 14.02 44.69
C LYS A 882 23.04 15.42 44.11
N ASN A 883 23.33 16.43 44.92
CA ASN A 883 23.47 17.79 44.45
C ASN A 883 24.63 17.89 43.43
N ILE A 884 24.44 18.65 42.35
CA ILE A 884 25.41 18.84 41.27
C ILE A 884 25.72 20.33 41.05
N ASP A 885 26.94 20.61 40.59
CA ASP A 885 27.27 21.93 40.03
C ASP A 885 26.68 22.07 38.62
N LEU A 886 26.09 23.23 38.31
CA LEU A 886 25.56 23.49 36.97
C LEU A 886 26.68 23.51 35.92
N PRO A 887 26.52 22.80 34.79
CA PRO A 887 27.39 22.92 33.62
C PRO A 887 27.62 24.38 33.17
N SER A 888 28.85 24.70 32.76
CA SER A 888 29.22 26.09 32.44
C SER A 888 28.37 26.73 31.34
N VAL A 889 27.79 25.93 30.43
CA VAL A 889 26.90 26.38 29.34
C VAL A 889 25.75 27.27 29.84
N TYR A 890 25.23 27.04 31.05
CA TYR A 890 24.16 27.84 31.63
C TYR A 890 24.59 29.29 31.93
N SER A 891 25.89 29.54 32.08
CA SER A 891 26.48 30.85 32.38
C SER A 891 27.17 31.54 31.19
N LEU A 892 27.29 30.87 30.05
CA LEU A 892 27.95 31.43 28.87
C LEU A 892 27.07 32.47 28.19
N HIS A 893 27.70 33.44 27.52
CA HIS A 893 27.00 34.32 26.60
C HIS A 893 26.93 33.66 25.23
N LEU A 894 25.81 32.98 24.94
CA LEU A 894 25.58 32.31 23.66
C LEU A 894 24.80 33.22 22.70
N PRO A 895 25.04 33.12 21.38
CA PRO A 895 24.25 33.87 20.41
C PRO A 895 22.80 33.41 20.48
N LYS A 896 21.85 34.32 20.20
CA LYS A 896 20.45 33.90 20.06
C LYS A 896 20.32 32.95 18.88
N PRO A 897 19.69 31.77 19.04
CA PRO A 897 19.43 30.87 17.91
C PRO A 897 18.64 31.63 16.85
N GLN A 898 19.03 31.48 15.58
CA GLN A 898 18.35 32.14 14.46
C GLN A 898 16.91 31.63 14.38
N THR A 899 15.96 32.55 14.25
CA THR A 899 14.57 32.21 13.92
C THR A 899 14.47 32.19 12.40
N LEU A 900 14.17 31.03 11.81
CA LEU A 900 13.86 30.95 10.39
C LEU A 900 12.48 31.56 10.14
N GLU A 901 12.43 32.66 9.37
CA GLU A 901 11.17 33.15 8.80
C GLU A 901 10.75 32.23 7.64
N LEU A 902 9.96 31.20 7.94
CA LEU A 902 9.44 30.27 6.94
C LEU A 902 8.22 30.88 6.24
N ASN A 903 8.46 31.72 5.21
CA ASN A 903 7.46 32.11 4.21
C ASN A 903 7.35 31.07 3.08
N LYS A 904 7.22 29.78 3.40
CA LYS A 904 7.07 28.71 2.38
C LYS A 904 5.93 27.77 2.74
N GLU A 905 5.28 27.24 1.70
CA GLU A 905 4.27 26.17 1.81
C GLU A 905 4.81 25.06 2.74
N ILE A 906 4.02 24.74 3.75
CA ILE A 906 4.32 23.69 4.72
C ILE A 906 3.95 22.38 4.04
N ASP A 907 4.94 21.58 3.66
CA ASP A 907 4.71 20.18 3.28
C ASP A 907 4.17 19.45 4.52
N PRO A 908 2.92 18.93 4.48
CA PRO A 908 2.28 18.31 5.64
C PRO A 908 2.97 17.01 6.07
N TYR A 909 3.74 16.38 5.18
CA TYR A 909 4.48 15.15 5.45
C TYR A 909 5.91 15.43 5.91
N TYR A 910 6.58 16.41 5.31
CA TYR A 910 7.99 16.71 5.58
C TYR A 910 8.23 18.18 5.93
N PRO A 911 8.25 18.55 7.22
CA PRO A 911 8.53 19.91 7.63
C PRO A 911 9.97 20.29 7.24
N ASN A 912 10.16 21.53 6.82
CA ASN A 912 11.47 22.07 6.52
C ASN A 912 12.19 22.41 7.84
N VAL A 913 13.06 21.49 8.30
CA VAL A 913 13.78 21.60 9.58
C VAL A 913 15.28 21.69 9.32
N ASP A 914 15.93 22.72 9.86
CA ASP A 914 17.39 22.80 9.90
C ASP A 914 17.93 22.04 11.13
N ILE A 915 18.47 20.83 10.90
CA ILE A 915 19.05 19.98 11.95
C ILE A 915 20.29 20.62 12.63
N THR A 916 20.86 21.67 12.04
CA THR A 916 21.98 22.42 12.61
C THR A 916 21.52 23.58 13.49
N ASN A 917 20.24 23.98 13.39
CA ASN A 917 19.63 24.99 14.24
C ASN A 917 19.00 24.35 15.49
N PRO A 918 19.56 24.60 16.69
CA PRO A 918 19.04 24.04 17.94
C PRO A 918 17.57 24.36 18.21
N ARG A 919 17.12 25.57 17.82
CA ARG A 919 15.75 26.04 18.10
C ARG A 919 14.71 25.31 17.25
N ASP A 920 15.05 25.00 15.99
CA ASP A 920 14.14 24.29 15.08
C ASP A 920 13.88 22.86 15.56
N LEU A 921 14.90 22.18 16.12
CA LEU A 921 14.78 20.82 16.63
C LEU A 921 13.85 20.70 17.86
N ILE A 922 13.75 21.76 18.67
CA ILE A 922 12.95 21.79 19.90
C ILE A 922 11.63 22.53 19.75
N GLN A 923 11.34 23.07 18.55
CA GLN A 923 10.21 23.96 18.29
C GLN A 923 8.86 23.46 18.88
N PRO A 924 8.52 22.16 18.82
CA PRO A 924 7.28 21.66 19.42
C PRO A 924 7.17 21.84 20.95
N PHE A 925 8.30 22.05 21.64
CA PHE A 925 8.40 22.12 23.10
C PHE A 925 8.98 23.45 23.60
N GLU A 926 8.98 24.49 22.77
CA GLU A 926 9.51 25.80 23.14
C GLU A 926 8.82 26.38 24.40
N SER A 927 7.53 26.09 24.58
CA SER A 927 6.78 26.44 25.81
C SER A 927 7.41 25.88 27.08
N LEU A 928 7.89 24.62 27.06
CA LEU A 928 8.53 23.98 28.21
C LEU A 928 9.87 24.66 28.54
N VAL A 929 10.66 25.00 27.51
CA VAL A 929 11.94 25.70 27.70
C VAL A 929 11.72 27.11 28.25
N ARG A 930 10.67 27.81 27.82
CA ARG A 930 10.30 29.11 28.38
C ARG A 930 9.90 29.03 29.85
N VAL A 931 9.19 27.96 30.26
CA VAL A 931 8.89 27.71 31.68
C VAL A 931 10.17 27.52 32.47
N LEU A 932 11.10 26.68 32.00
CA LEU A 932 12.40 26.50 32.66
C LEU A 932 13.19 27.79 32.76
N SER A 933 13.22 28.60 31.70
CA SER A 933 13.91 29.90 31.68
C SER A 933 13.33 30.85 32.72
N LYS A 934 12.00 30.93 32.80
CA LYS A 934 11.29 31.78 33.76
C LYS A 934 11.56 31.36 35.21
N GLU A 935 11.50 30.06 35.51
CA GLU A 935 11.64 29.56 36.88
C GLU A 935 13.11 29.53 37.35
N SER A 936 14.08 29.31 36.45
CA SER A 936 15.52 29.34 36.79
C SER A 936 16.15 30.72 36.73
N GLY A 937 15.57 31.65 35.95
CA GLY A 937 16.21 32.92 35.59
C GLY A 937 17.35 32.80 34.57
N ILE A 938 17.55 31.62 33.95
CA ILE A 938 18.56 31.38 32.92
C ILE A 938 18.01 31.81 31.55
N ASP A 939 18.86 32.42 30.71
CA ASP A 939 18.48 32.81 29.35
C ASP A 939 18.01 31.62 28.52
N GLU A 940 16.91 31.79 27.79
CA GLU A 940 16.31 30.75 26.95
C GLU A 940 17.36 30.16 25.97
N SER A 941 18.22 30.99 25.39
CA SER A 941 19.27 30.54 24.45
C SER A 941 20.18 29.50 25.09
N ASN A 942 20.57 29.71 26.36
CA ASN A 942 21.46 28.79 27.08
C ASN A 942 20.79 27.43 27.31
N LEU A 943 19.50 27.44 27.67
CA LEU A 943 18.71 26.22 27.80
C LEU A 943 18.59 25.49 26.46
N ILE A 944 18.27 26.20 25.37
CA ILE A 944 18.15 25.62 24.02
C ILE A 944 19.45 24.93 23.60
N TYR A 945 20.61 25.59 23.78
CA TYR A 945 21.90 25.00 23.46
C TYR A 945 22.25 23.81 24.36
N ARG A 946 21.87 23.83 25.64
CA ARG A 946 22.09 22.68 26.54
C ARG A 946 21.17 21.51 26.17
N VAL A 947 19.90 21.74 25.86
CA VAL A 947 19.01 20.70 25.30
C VAL A 947 19.65 20.08 24.07
N TYR A 948 20.11 20.89 23.11
CA TYR A 948 20.77 20.37 21.91
C TYR A 948 22.07 19.61 22.19
N SER A 949 22.85 20.00 23.20
CA SER A 949 24.00 19.23 23.67
C SER A 949 23.58 17.85 24.17
N ILE A 950 22.55 17.79 25.02
CA ILE A 950 22.06 16.54 25.60
C ILE A 950 21.43 15.65 24.52
N MET A 951 20.72 16.22 23.54
CA MET A 951 20.22 15.45 22.39
C MET A 951 21.36 14.69 21.70
N LYS A 952 22.53 15.31 21.52
CA LYS A 952 23.73 14.65 20.94
C LYS A 952 24.34 13.59 21.86
N GLU A 953 24.11 13.67 23.17
CA GLU A 953 24.58 12.70 24.15
C GLU A 953 23.67 11.45 24.19
N ILE A 954 22.34 11.62 24.03
CA ILE A 954 21.35 10.54 24.25
C ILE A 954 20.72 9.97 22.98
N GLY A 955 20.89 10.61 21.81
CA GLY A 955 20.27 10.21 20.55
C GLY A 955 21.22 10.21 19.35
N SER A 956 20.77 9.69 18.22
CA SER A 956 21.53 9.64 16.96
C SER A 956 21.16 10.80 16.04
N LYS A 957 22.16 11.53 15.54
CA LYS A 957 21.93 12.64 14.59
C LYS A 957 21.29 12.20 13.28
N GLU A 958 21.55 10.97 12.85
CA GLU A 958 21.00 10.41 11.61
C GLU A 958 19.47 10.31 11.68
N GLU A 959 18.93 9.95 12.85
CA GLU A 959 17.50 9.79 13.11
C GLU A 959 16.72 11.12 13.14
N TRP A 960 17.43 12.26 13.16
CA TRP A 960 16.81 13.58 13.16
C TRP A 960 16.59 14.16 11.76
N THR A 961 17.12 13.47 10.74
CA THR A 961 17.09 13.93 9.36
C THR A 961 15.74 13.65 8.70
N ILE A 962 15.36 14.51 7.75
CA ILE A 962 14.18 14.29 6.90
C ILE A 962 14.34 12.99 6.08
N GLU A 963 15.57 12.62 5.72
CA GLU A 963 15.88 11.39 5.00
C GLU A 963 15.57 10.13 5.83
N TYR A 964 15.91 10.14 7.12
CA TYR A 964 15.52 9.06 8.03
C TYR A 964 14.00 9.00 8.20
N GLU A 965 13.33 10.14 8.40
CA GLU A 965 11.86 10.17 8.51
C GLU A 965 11.18 9.64 7.23
N LYS A 966 11.72 9.96 6.05
CA LYS A 966 11.28 9.38 4.75
C LYS A 966 11.46 7.86 4.73
N LYS A 967 12.64 7.37 5.13
CA LYS A 967 12.92 5.93 5.19
C LYS A 967 11.97 5.21 6.14
N LEU A 968 11.75 5.76 7.34
CA LEU A 968 10.84 5.20 8.34
C LEU A 968 9.39 5.19 7.84
N ARG A 969 8.92 6.27 7.22
CA ARG A 969 7.60 6.31 6.61
C ARG A 969 7.46 5.27 5.50
N ASN A 970 8.43 5.18 4.59
CA ASN A 970 8.39 4.20 3.50
C ASN A 970 8.33 2.77 4.06
N HIS A 971 9.17 2.44 5.04
CA HIS A 971 9.14 1.15 5.74
C HIS A 971 7.74 0.85 6.31
N LEU A 972 7.15 1.78 7.06
CA LEU A 972 5.81 1.62 7.62
C LEU A 972 4.73 1.49 6.54
N GLU A 973 4.86 2.19 5.41
CA GLU A 973 3.95 2.07 4.28
C GLU A 973 4.07 0.72 3.54
N GLU A 974 5.29 0.17 3.44
CA GLU A 974 5.57 -1.14 2.84
C GLU A 974 5.01 -2.30 3.67
N VAL A 975 5.04 -2.21 5.00
CA VAL A 975 4.43 -3.21 5.90
C VAL A 975 2.96 -2.91 6.24
N SER A 976 2.31 -2.00 5.51
CA SER A 976 0.90 -1.58 5.66
C SER A 976 0.53 -0.93 7.00
N LEU A 977 1.50 -0.38 7.73
CA LEU A 977 1.30 0.37 8.98
C LEU A 977 1.16 1.87 8.76
N LYS A 978 0.10 2.28 8.07
CA LYS A 978 -0.14 3.69 7.68
C LYS A 978 -0.80 4.53 8.79
N TYR A 979 -0.31 4.39 10.02
CA TYR A 979 -0.86 5.05 11.22
C TYR A 979 0.04 6.19 11.71
N SER A 980 -0.48 6.99 12.64
CA SER A 980 0.27 8.10 13.22
C SER A 980 1.37 7.60 14.16
N TYR A 981 2.52 8.27 14.13
CA TYR A 981 3.63 8.00 15.04
C TYR A 981 4.39 9.30 15.40
N PRO A 982 4.92 9.43 16.62
CA PRO A 982 5.79 10.54 17.00
C PRO A 982 7.10 10.48 16.23
N ARG A 983 7.57 11.64 15.74
CA ARG A 983 8.82 11.71 15.00
C ARG A 983 10.02 11.47 15.93
N PRO A 984 11.04 10.69 15.54
CA PRO A 984 12.19 10.35 16.40
C PRO A 984 12.87 11.56 17.05
N ARG A 985 13.09 12.64 16.28
CA ARG A 985 13.67 13.88 16.80
C ARG A 985 12.85 14.54 17.91
N VAL A 986 11.51 14.45 17.85
CA VAL A 986 10.61 15.01 18.88
C VAL A 986 10.78 14.22 20.18
N ILE A 987 10.86 12.90 20.09
CA ILE A 987 11.10 12.03 21.26
C ILE A 987 12.43 12.42 21.92
N VAL A 988 13.52 12.53 21.15
CA VAL A 988 14.85 12.86 21.69
C VAL A 988 14.90 14.28 22.25
N ALA A 989 14.29 15.26 21.59
CA ALA A 989 14.22 16.64 22.07
C ALA A 989 13.51 16.72 23.43
N ARG A 990 12.38 16.01 23.58
CA ARG A 990 11.65 15.96 24.83
C ARG A 990 12.47 15.34 25.96
N ARG A 991 13.10 14.19 25.71
CA ARG A 991 13.98 13.52 26.68
C ARG A 991 15.12 14.44 27.12
N ALA A 992 15.74 15.15 26.18
CA ALA A 992 16.80 16.11 26.50
C ALA A 992 16.30 17.27 27.39
N ILE A 993 15.06 17.75 27.18
CA ILE A 993 14.43 18.73 28.07
C ILE A 993 14.25 18.13 29.48
N MET A 994 13.81 16.87 29.62
CA MET A 994 13.67 16.22 30.93
C MET A 994 15.01 16.09 31.67
N TYR A 995 16.11 15.90 30.94
CA TYR A 995 17.46 15.91 31.53
C TYR A 995 17.86 17.31 32.01
N VAL A 996 17.64 18.35 31.21
CA VAL A 996 17.87 19.74 31.62
C VAL A 996 17.06 20.08 32.87
N THR A 997 15.80 19.66 32.94
CA THR A 997 14.94 19.87 34.10
C THR A 997 15.58 19.32 35.39
N ASN A 998 16.08 18.08 35.37
CA ASN A 998 16.75 17.52 36.54
C ASN A 998 18.11 18.16 36.84
N GLU A 999 18.88 18.61 35.86
CA GLU A 999 20.12 19.37 36.14
C GLU A 999 19.82 20.66 36.94
N LEU A 1000 18.71 21.33 36.63
CA LEU A 1000 18.27 22.54 37.33
C LEU A 1000 17.72 22.24 38.73
N ILE A 1001 17.05 21.11 38.93
CA ILE A 1001 16.56 20.67 40.24
C ILE A 1001 17.73 20.22 41.13
N ASP A 1002 18.60 19.34 40.61
CA ASP A 1002 19.70 18.74 41.37
C ASP A 1002 20.75 19.81 41.78
N SER A 1003 20.84 20.92 41.06
CA SER A 1003 21.67 22.07 41.46
C SER A 1003 21.01 23.01 42.47
N GLY A 1004 19.72 22.80 42.79
CA GLY A 1004 18.93 23.69 43.64
C GLY A 1004 18.53 25.01 42.96
N THR A 1005 18.62 25.09 41.63
CA THR A 1005 18.26 26.30 40.87
C THR A 1005 16.75 26.46 40.74
N ILE A 1006 16.04 25.35 40.53
CA ILE A 1006 14.57 25.31 40.51
C ILE A 1006 14.08 24.38 41.62
N ASP A 1007 12.96 24.78 42.24
CA ASP A 1007 12.19 23.92 43.13
C ASP A 1007 11.25 23.02 42.31
N GLU A 1008 11.34 21.70 42.55
CA GLU A 1008 10.60 20.66 41.85
C GLU A 1008 9.08 20.85 41.90
N GLU A 1009 8.54 21.32 43.03
CA GLU A 1009 7.09 21.53 43.20
C GLU A 1009 6.51 22.49 42.17
N LYS A 1010 7.31 23.42 41.64
CA LYS A 1010 6.87 24.41 40.64
C LYS A 1010 6.69 23.83 39.24
N LEU A 1011 7.29 22.67 38.96
CA LEU A 1011 7.32 22.06 37.63
C LEU A 1011 6.38 20.87 37.49
N ARG A 1012 5.90 20.33 38.63
CA ARG A 1012 5.12 19.09 38.71
C ARG A 1012 3.96 19.03 37.72
N ASP A 1013 3.17 20.09 37.63
CA ASP A 1013 1.95 20.10 36.81
C ASP A 1013 2.19 20.40 35.33
N VAL A 1014 3.41 20.79 34.92
CA VAL A 1014 3.71 21.25 33.55
C VAL A 1014 4.47 20.20 32.73
N PHE A 1015 5.24 19.34 33.40
CA PHE A 1015 6.14 18.38 32.76
C PHE A 1015 5.58 16.95 32.69
N ILE A 1016 4.29 16.78 33.00
CA ILE A 1016 3.58 15.50 32.87
C ILE A 1016 3.43 15.17 31.39
N SER A 1017 3.86 13.97 30.99
CA SER A 1017 3.83 13.55 29.59
C SER A 1017 2.60 12.81 29.16
N GLN A 1018 2.01 12.07 30.08
CA GLN A 1018 1.03 11.04 29.78
C GLN A 1018 0.11 10.87 30.98
N ASP A 1019 -1.15 10.61 30.67
CA ASP A 1019 -2.11 10.13 31.65
C ASP A 1019 -2.38 8.64 31.37
N TYR A 1020 -1.81 7.79 32.21
CA TYR A 1020 -1.89 6.34 32.09
C TYR A 1020 -3.31 5.79 32.35
N SER A 1021 -4.20 6.56 32.98
CA SER A 1021 -5.59 6.16 33.22
C SER A 1021 -6.43 6.08 31.94
N VAL A 1022 -6.06 6.85 30.89
CA VAL A 1022 -6.85 6.97 29.65
C VAL A 1022 -6.97 5.61 28.93
N SER A 1023 -5.94 4.76 28.97
CA SER A 1023 -5.99 3.42 28.36
C SER A 1023 -6.98 2.47 29.05
N HIS A 1024 -7.45 2.81 30.26
CA HIS A 1024 -8.32 1.98 31.08
C HIS A 1024 -9.77 2.46 31.07
N PHE A 1025 -10.09 3.54 30.35
CA PHE A 1025 -11.48 4.01 30.25
C PHE A 1025 -12.35 2.95 29.58
N LYS A 1026 -13.56 2.77 30.12
CA LYS A 1026 -14.56 1.88 29.56
C LYS A 1026 -15.08 2.46 28.24
N GLU A 1027 -15.08 1.62 27.21
CA GLU A 1027 -15.59 1.95 25.88
C GLU A 1027 -16.94 1.26 25.68
N ILE A 1028 -17.85 1.91 24.98
CA ILE A 1028 -19.12 1.32 24.54
C ILE A 1028 -19.26 1.41 23.01
N GLU A 1029 -20.22 0.65 22.46
CA GLU A 1029 -20.62 0.75 21.05
C GLU A 1029 -21.15 2.16 20.73
N LYS A 1030 -20.92 2.62 19.49
CA LYS A 1030 -21.47 3.87 18.97
C LYS A 1030 -23.00 3.92 19.17
N PRO A 1031 -23.54 4.90 19.92
CA PRO A 1031 -24.98 5.05 20.05
C PRO A 1031 -25.68 5.50 18.77
N ASP A 1032 -26.91 5.05 18.55
CA ASP A 1032 -27.73 5.36 17.36
C ASP A 1032 -28.01 6.85 17.14
N PHE A 1033 -27.99 7.67 18.20
CA PHE A 1033 -28.22 9.11 18.08
C PHE A 1033 -27.02 9.84 17.45
N ILE A 1034 -25.82 9.24 17.47
CA ILE A 1034 -24.63 9.82 16.86
C ILE A 1034 -24.77 9.73 15.33
N GLN A 1035 -24.54 10.86 14.66
CA GLN A 1035 -24.70 10.96 13.21
C GLN A 1035 -23.80 9.97 12.45
N THR A 1036 -24.27 9.50 11.30
CA THR A 1036 -23.50 8.68 10.34
C THR A 1036 -23.31 9.46 9.04
N ILE A 1037 -22.16 9.31 8.40
CA ILE A 1037 -21.79 9.84 7.09
C ILE A 1037 -22.00 8.71 6.07
N LYS A 1038 -23.18 8.65 5.43
CA LYS A 1038 -23.53 7.59 4.45
C LYS A 1038 -23.36 8.06 3.00
N GLU A 1039 -22.67 7.28 2.17
CA GLU A 1039 -22.51 7.53 0.73
C GLU A 1039 -23.85 7.65 -0.03
N ARG A 1040 -24.85 6.82 0.34
CA ARG A 1040 -26.12 6.67 -0.40
C ARG A 1040 -27.01 7.92 -0.35
N ASP A 1041 -26.80 8.80 0.61
CA ASP A 1041 -27.59 10.03 0.73
C ASP A 1041 -27.10 11.12 -0.26
N PHE A 1042 -25.92 10.94 -0.88
CA PHE A 1042 -25.26 11.98 -1.68
C PHE A 1042 -24.59 11.50 -2.99
N GLY A 1043 -24.61 10.20 -3.32
CA GLY A 1043 -23.96 9.67 -4.54
C GLY A 1043 -22.43 9.66 -4.47
N GLY A 1044 -21.89 9.70 -3.24
CA GLY A 1044 -20.50 10.01 -2.88
C GLY A 1044 -20.48 11.20 -1.91
N VAL A 1045 -19.55 11.24 -0.94
CA VAL A 1045 -19.45 12.35 0.02
C VAL A 1045 -18.69 13.52 -0.63
N GLY A 1046 -19.35 14.12 -1.64
CA GLY A 1046 -18.84 15.22 -2.46
C GLY A 1046 -18.83 16.57 -1.75
N ASN A 1047 -18.56 17.65 -2.49
CA ASN A 1047 -18.61 19.02 -1.95
C ASN A 1047 -20.02 19.38 -1.47
N ASP A 1048 -21.07 18.82 -2.08
CA ASP A 1048 -22.45 19.01 -1.65
C ASP A 1048 -22.71 18.63 -0.18
N TRP A 1049 -22.00 17.63 0.37
CA TRP A 1049 -22.10 17.29 1.79
C TRP A 1049 -21.46 18.35 2.69
N LEU A 1050 -20.37 18.98 2.23
CA LEU A 1050 -19.76 20.11 2.95
C LEU A 1050 -20.67 21.34 2.89
N ASP A 1051 -21.21 21.66 1.70
CA ASP A 1051 -22.02 22.86 1.45
C ASP A 1051 -23.35 22.82 2.25
N LYS A 1052 -23.91 21.63 2.48
CA LYS A 1052 -25.15 21.39 3.24
C LYS A 1052 -24.91 21.14 4.73
N ILE A 1053 -23.90 21.80 5.31
CA ILE A 1053 -23.59 21.67 6.76
C ILE A 1053 -24.74 22.20 7.63
N ASP A 1054 -25.45 23.23 7.19
CA ASP A 1054 -26.59 23.85 7.86
C ASP A 1054 -27.87 23.01 7.80
N GLU A 1055 -27.96 22.07 6.86
CA GLU A 1055 -29.07 21.11 6.74
C GLU A 1055 -28.96 19.92 7.72
N SER A 1056 -27.90 19.83 8.54
CA SER A 1056 -27.74 18.73 9.49
C SER A 1056 -28.90 18.68 10.49
N LYS A 1057 -29.56 17.52 10.64
CA LYS A 1057 -30.66 17.33 11.59
C LYS A 1057 -30.22 17.58 13.04
N ARG A 1058 -28.99 17.19 13.39
CA ARG A 1058 -28.41 17.34 14.74
C ARG A 1058 -28.39 18.80 15.20
N LEU A 1059 -28.29 19.74 14.26
CA LEU A 1059 -28.28 21.18 14.53
C LEU A 1059 -29.63 21.66 15.11
N ASN A 1060 -30.76 21.14 14.63
CA ASN A 1060 -32.11 21.60 15.04
C ASN A 1060 -32.76 20.76 16.16
N GLU A 1061 -32.12 19.67 16.60
CA GLU A 1061 -32.65 18.81 17.67
C GLU A 1061 -32.71 19.51 19.04
N SER A 1062 -33.73 19.20 19.85
CA SER A 1062 -33.78 19.59 21.26
C SER A 1062 -32.92 18.67 22.13
N LEU A 1063 -32.98 18.83 23.46
CA LEU A 1063 -32.34 17.93 24.42
C LEU A 1063 -32.76 16.47 24.16
N LEU A 1064 -31.78 15.58 23.99
CA LEU A 1064 -32.00 14.15 23.71
C LEU A 1064 -32.09 13.34 25.01
N ASN A 1065 -32.91 12.30 25.02
CA ASN A 1065 -32.95 11.32 26.11
C ASN A 1065 -31.95 10.18 25.86
N TYR A 1066 -31.31 9.73 26.93
CA TYR A 1066 -30.50 8.51 26.96
C TYR A 1066 -31.22 7.48 27.84
N ASN A 1067 -31.80 6.47 27.21
CA ASN A 1067 -32.76 5.56 27.82
C ASN A 1067 -33.95 6.32 28.47
N GLU A 1068 -34.77 5.66 29.29
CA GLU A 1068 -35.95 6.30 29.91
C GLU A 1068 -35.61 7.20 31.12
N SER A 1069 -34.36 7.22 31.58
CA SER A 1069 -34.00 7.79 32.89
C SER A 1069 -32.97 8.91 32.86
N PHE A 1070 -32.31 9.16 31.73
CA PHE A 1070 -31.24 10.15 31.61
C PHE A 1070 -31.42 11.07 30.41
N LYS A 1071 -30.83 12.26 30.49
CA LYS A 1071 -30.78 13.28 29.44
C LYS A 1071 -29.33 13.52 29.02
N ILE A 1072 -29.12 13.70 27.72
CA ILE A 1072 -27.80 14.04 27.16
C ILE A 1072 -27.64 15.56 27.20
N ILE A 1073 -26.67 16.02 27.98
CA ILE A 1073 -26.42 17.45 28.19
C ILE A 1073 -25.13 17.96 27.56
N ALA A 1074 -24.28 17.05 27.07
CA ALA A 1074 -23.12 17.39 26.25
C ALA A 1074 -22.64 16.25 25.36
N GLU A 1075 -22.00 16.57 24.24
CA GLU A 1075 -21.37 15.64 23.31
C GLU A 1075 -20.10 16.25 22.71
N TYR A 1076 -19.08 15.43 22.49
CA TYR A 1076 -17.90 15.75 21.68
C TYR A 1076 -17.53 14.52 20.85
N ASN A 1077 -17.83 14.57 19.56
CA ASN A 1077 -17.78 13.43 18.66
C ASN A 1077 -16.93 13.73 17.42
N LEU A 1078 -16.17 12.73 16.96
CA LEU A 1078 -15.53 12.70 15.64
C LEU A 1078 -16.00 11.46 14.89
N VAL A 1079 -16.51 11.71 13.69
CA VAL A 1079 -16.95 10.68 12.78
C VAL A 1079 -16.26 10.88 11.44
N LYS A 1080 -15.73 9.80 10.86
CA LYS A 1080 -14.94 9.84 9.63
C LYS A 1080 -15.38 8.72 8.70
N ASN A 1081 -15.81 9.07 7.50
CA ASN A 1081 -15.98 8.10 6.43
C ASN A 1081 -14.61 7.86 5.76
N LEU A 1082 -14.28 6.60 5.46
CA LEU A 1082 -13.01 6.21 4.87
C LEU A 1082 -13.01 6.27 3.33
N ASP A 1083 -14.04 6.85 2.70
CA ASP A 1083 -14.07 7.09 1.26
C ASP A 1083 -12.99 8.10 0.83
N TRP A 1084 -12.86 8.33 -0.47
CA TRP A 1084 -11.95 9.30 -1.07
C TRP A 1084 -12.05 10.66 -0.38
N GLY A 1085 -10.90 11.05 0.16
CA GLY A 1085 -10.73 12.31 0.85
C GLY A 1085 -11.13 12.33 2.33
N SER A 1086 -11.40 11.18 2.95
CA SER A 1086 -11.67 11.08 4.39
C SER A 1086 -12.65 12.13 4.94
N PRO A 1087 -13.89 12.22 4.41
CA PRO A 1087 -14.89 13.15 4.94
C PRO A 1087 -15.04 12.96 6.45
N SER A 1088 -14.77 14.02 7.21
CA SER A 1088 -14.74 13.97 8.67
C SER A 1088 -15.64 15.06 9.26
N GLU A 1089 -16.44 14.67 10.24
CA GLU A 1089 -17.38 15.52 10.96
C GLU A 1089 -17.01 15.54 12.44
N GLU A 1090 -16.73 16.73 12.97
CA GLU A 1090 -16.52 16.99 14.39
C GLU A 1090 -17.75 17.74 14.91
N TYR A 1091 -18.45 17.14 15.87
CA TYR A 1091 -19.67 17.68 16.46
C TYR A 1091 -19.50 17.90 17.96
N MET A 1092 -19.81 19.12 18.41
CA MET A 1092 -19.84 19.50 19.81
C MET A 1092 -21.21 20.04 20.19
N TYR A 1093 -21.70 19.64 21.36
CA TYR A 1093 -22.97 20.08 21.93
C TYR A 1093 -22.85 20.24 23.45
N GLN A 1094 -23.49 21.28 24.01
CA GLN A 1094 -23.65 21.43 25.47
C GLN A 1094 -24.90 22.23 25.85
N ILE A 1095 -25.38 22.01 27.07
CA ILE A 1095 -26.17 23.01 27.81
C ILE A 1095 -25.23 24.09 28.38
N ALA A 1096 -25.62 25.35 28.25
CA ALA A 1096 -24.82 26.50 28.69
C ALA A 1096 -25.68 27.57 29.37
N VAL A 1097 -25.04 28.38 30.22
CA VAL A 1097 -25.67 29.53 30.91
C VAL A 1097 -25.64 30.82 30.09
N ASN A 1098 -24.95 30.82 28.95
CA ASN A 1098 -24.79 31.99 28.07
C ASN A 1098 -25.27 31.65 26.65
N GLU A 1099 -26.03 32.55 26.04
CA GLU A 1099 -26.51 32.42 24.65
C GLU A 1099 -25.35 32.46 23.64
N ASN A 1100 -24.27 33.21 23.90
CA ASN A 1100 -23.24 33.47 22.90
C ASN A 1100 -22.10 32.42 22.90
N LEU A 1101 -21.85 31.82 21.74
CA LEU A 1101 -20.70 30.95 21.48
C LEU A 1101 -19.48 31.76 20.99
N ASN A 1102 -18.31 31.53 21.58
CA ASN A 1102 -17.07 32.19 21.13
C ASN A 1102 -16.50 31.46 19.90
N LYS A 1103 -16.78 32.00 18.71
CA LYS A 1103 -16.40 31.42 17.42
C LYS A 1103 -14.90 31.29 17.20
N ASN A 1104 -14.08 32.02 17.96
CA ASN A 1104 -12.61 31.96 17.87
C ASN A 1104 -11.99 30.83 18.70
N LYS A 1105 -12.77 30.14 19.55
CA LYS A 1105 -12.27 29.01 20.34
C LYS A 1105 -12.45 27.68 19.60
N ASN A 1106 -11.50 26.78 19.80
CA ASN A 1106 -11.55 25.42 19.27
C ASN A 1106 -12.72 24.63 19.90
N TYR A 1107 -12.85 24.71 21.22
CA TYR A 1107 -13.89 24.03 21.99
C TYR A 1107 -14.97 24.99 22.50
N ILE A 1108 -16.19 24.46 22.67
CA ILE A 1108 -17.32 25.19 23.25
C ILE A 1108 -17.34 25.10 24.80
N PHE A 1109 -16.70 24.09 25.36
CA PHE A 1109 -16.70 23.77 26.80
C PHE A 1109 -15.74 24.65 27.63
N GLY A 1110 -15.88 24.62 28.95
CA GLY A 1110 -14.88 25.19 29.86
C GLY A 1110 -13.60 24.36 29.85
N SER A 1111 -12.42 24.98 29.70
CA SER A 1111 -11.17 24.21 29.65
C SER A 1111 -10.59 23.97 31.04
N VAL A 1112 -10.21 22.72 31.32
CA VAL A 1112 -9.32 22.33 32.41
C VAL A 1112 -7.99 21.90 31.80
N PHE A 1113 -7.00 22.78 31.89
CA PHE A 1113 -5.74 22.59 31.16
C PHE A 1113 -4.77 21.67 31.91
N HIS A 1114 -4.27 20.66 31.21
CA HIS A 1114 -3.18 19.77 31.57
C HIS A 1114 -3.35 19.05 32.93
N GLN A 1115 -4.57 18.58 33.21
CA GLN A 1115 -4.90 17.84 34.44
C GLN A 1115 -4.91 16.31 34.21
N LEU A 1116 -4.49 15.54 35.21
CA LEU A 1116 -4.65 14.08 35.21
C LEU A 1116 -6.13 13.70 35.41
N SER A 1117 -6.58 12.63 34.78
CA SER A 1117 -7.99 12.22 34.91
C SER A 1117 -8.33 11.69 36.31
N CYS A 1118 -7.35 11.12 37.03
CA CYS A 1118 -7.51 10.73 38.43
C CYS A 1118 -7.87 11.91 39.35
N ASP A 1119 -7.47 13.12 38.97
CA ASP A 1119 -7.68 14.31 39.79
C ASP A 1119 -9.01 15.01 39.49
N TYR A 1120 -9.79 14.53 38.50
CA TYR A 1120 -11.01 15.17 38.01
C TYR A 1120 -11.93 15.66 39.14
N HIS A 1121 -12.26 14.81 40.13
CA HIS A 1121 -13.18 15.18 41.21
C HIS A 1121 -12.67 16.32 42.11
N SER A 1122 -11.36 16.57 42.13
CA SER A 1122 -10.72 17.59 42.96
C SER A 1122 -10.57 18.95 42.25
N ILE A 1123 -10.71 18.98 40.91
CA ILE A 1123 -10.51 20.17 40.09
C ILE A 1123 -11.45 21.31 40.55
N SER A 1124 -10.87 22.50 40.74
CA SER A 1124 -11.58 23.72 41.13
C SER A 1124 -11.59 24.80 40.03
N THR A 1125 -11.00 24.49 38.88
CA THR A 1125 -10.96 25.33 37.69
C THR A 1125 -12.07 24.96 36.69
N GLY A 1126 -12.34 25.79 35.69
CA GLY A 1126 -13.38 25.55 34.67
C GLY A 1126 -14.40 26.67 34.54
N GLY A 1127 -14.38 27.67 35.43
CA GLY A 1127 -15.22 28.86 35.35
C GLY A 1127 -16.72 28.57 35.50
N HIS A 1128 -17.55 29.41 34.89
CA HIS A 1128 -19.03 29.33 34.95
C HIS A 1128 -19.63 28.26 34.02
N PHE A 1129 -18.82 27.37 33.44
CA PHE A 1129 -19.29 26.37 32.50
C PHE A 1129 -19.89 25.17 33.25
N ILE A 1130 -21.00 24.64 32.74
CA ILE A 1130 -21.62 23.41 33.24
C ILE A 1130 -20.76 22.19 32.86
N ILE A 1131 -20.16 22.24 31.67
CA ILE A 1131 -19.35 21.16 31.09
C ILE A 1131 -17.92 21.64 30.95
N VAL A 1132 -16.98 20.77 31.33
CA VAL A 1132 -15.56 21.00 31.16
C VAL A 1132 -14.97 19.99 30.17
N ILE A 1133 -13.96 20.43 29.42
CA ILE A 1133 -13.11 19.60 28.57
C ILE A 1133 -11.68 19.63 29.11
N ARG A 1134 -11.00 18.49 29.08
CA ARG A 1134 -9.56 18.47 29.26
C ARG A 1134 -8.84 18.87 27.99
N ASP A 1135 -8.09 19.97 28.07
CA ASP A 1135 -7.09 20.37 27.06
C ASP A 1135 -5.69 20.07 27.60
N HIS A 1136 -4.71 19.67 26.79
CA HIS A 1136 -3.40 19.26 27.30
C HIS A 1136 -2.28 19.20 26.27
N TRP A 1137 -1.05 19.06 26.76
CA TRP A 1137 0.16 18.73 25.97
C TRP A 1137 0.67 17.30 26.19
N PHE A 1138 -0.21 16.34 26.52
CA PHE A 1138 0.17 14.93 26.60
C PHE A 1138 0.56 14.34 25.24
N ASP A 1139 1.33 13.25 25.26
CA ASP A 1139 1.77 12.50 24.06
C ASP A 1139 0.69 11.59 23.46
N ARG A 1140 -0.58 11.88 23.75
CA ARG A 1140 -1.76 11.18 23.22
C ARG A 1140 -2.71 12.23 22.70
N PHE A 1141 -3.16 12.09 21.44
CA PHE A 1141 -3.92 13.14 20.75
C PHE A 1141 -5.31 12.66 20.26
N ASP A 1142 -5.72 11.45 20.64
CA ASP A 1142 -7.07 10.95 20.37
C ASP A 1142 -8.13 11.68 21.22
N ILE A 1143 -9.40 11.57 20.82
CA ILE A 1143 -10.49 12.20 21.56
C ILE A 1143 -10.71 11.53 22.91
N LYS A 1144 -10.31 10.26 23.07
CA LYS A 1144 -10.34 9.56 24.36
C LYS A 1144 -9.56 10.34 25.43
N SER A 1145 -8.44 10.96 25.05
CA SER A 1145 -7.64 11.81 25.92
C SER A 1145 -8.25 13.21 26.16
N ASN A 1146 -9.14 13.70 25.30
CA ASN A 1146 -9.82 15.00 25.46
C ASN A 1146 -11.23 14.83 26.05
N TRP A 1147 -11.33 14.15 27.19
CA TRP A 1147 -12.61 13.85 27.83
C TRP A 1147 -13.40 15.12 28.16
N ILE A 1148 -14.73 15.00 28.08
CA ILE A 1148 -15.68 16.00 28.58
C ILE A 1148 -16.44 15.45 29.77
N ALA A 1149 -16.73 16.30 30.76
CA ALA A 1149 -17.46 15.90 31.95
C ALA A 1149 -18.19 17.07 32.62
N ILE A 1150 -19.07 16.78 33.59
CA ILE A 1150 -19.68 17.80 34.45
C ILE A 1150 -18.61 18.58 35.19
N ASN A 1151 -18.76 19.90 35.31
CA ASN A 1151 -17.86 20.72 36.11
C ASN A 1151 -17.87 20.27 37.58
N PRO A 1152 -16.74 19.80 38.14
CA PRO A 1152 -16.66 19.34 39.53
C PRO A 1152 -17.02 20.41 40.57
N THR A 1153 -16.83 21.68 40.24
CA THR A 1153 -17.21 22.81 41.09
C THR A 1153 -18.74 22.93 41.18
N LEU A 1154 -19.44 22.75 40.06
CA LEU A 1154 -20.90 22.74 40.02
C LEU A 1154 -21.46 21.51 40.76
N ALA A 1155 -20.90 20.32 40.51
CA ALA A 1155 -21.34 19.09 41.17
C ALA A 1155 -21.26 19.20 42.69
N ARG A 1156 -20.14 19.74 43.22
CA ARG A 1156 -19.98 20.00 44.66
C ARG A 1156 -20.96 21.06 45.18
N CYS A 1157 -21.23 22.11 44.40
CA CYS A 1157 -22.23 23.13 44.74
C CYS A 1157 -23.65 22.54 44.84
N LEU A 1158 -23.94 21.48 44.08
CA LEU A 1158 -25.18 20.72 44.10
C LEU A 1158 -25.21 19.61 45.18
N GLU A 1159 -24.22 19.59 46.07
CA GLU A 1159 -24.05 18.56 47.11
C GLU A 1159 -23.93 17.14 46.54
N TRP A 1160 -23.47 17.00 45.29
CA TRP A 1160 -23.14 15.70 44.72
C TRP A 1160 -21.78 15.24 45.22
N VAL A 1161 -21.65 13.94 45.39
CA VAL A 1161 -20.39 13.29 45.79
C VAL A 1161 -19.89 12.39 44.66
N PRO A 1162 -18.57 12.21 44.51
CA PRO A 1162 -18.00 11.30 43.52
C PRO A 1162 -18.57 9.88 43.60
N GLU A 1163 -18.82 9.24 42.46
CA GLU A 1163 -19.10 7.80 42.41
C GLU A 1163 -17.78 7.03 42.39
N THR A 1164 -17.47 6.33 43.48
CA THR A 1164 -16.17 5.70 43.74
C THR A 1164 -15.75 4.67 42.69
N ASN A 1165 -16.70 4.08 41.97
CA ASN A 1165 -16.41 3.07 40.95
C ASN A 1165 -16.37 3.62 39.51
N LYS A 1166 -16.54 4.93 39.31
CA LYS A 1166 -16.66 5.57 37.99
C LYS A 1166 -16.00 6.95 37.97
N LEU A 1167 -14.88 7.06 37.26
CA LEU A 1167 -14.00 8.25 37.24
C LEU A 1167 -14.70 9.57 36.88
N PHE A 1168 -15.68 9.53 35.99
CA PHE A 1168 -16.39 10.74 35.51
C PHE A 1168 -17.86 10.78 35.94
N ALA A 1169 -18.16 10.28 37.14
CA ALA A 1169 -19.52 10.15 37.62
C ALA A 1169 -19.76 10.74 39.02
N TRP A 1170 -20.99 11.20 39.24
CA TRP A 1170 -21.43 11.85 40.47
C TRP A 1170 -22.75 11.24 40.93
N LYS A 1171 -22.94 11.13 42.24
CA LYS A 1171 -24.18 10.67 42.88
C LYS A 1171 -24.69 11.67 43.92
N ASN A 1172 -25.97 11.60 44.24
CA ASN A 1172 -26.55 12.39 45.32
C ASN A 1172 -26.35 11.70 46.68
N SER A 1173 -26.81 12.37 47.75
CA SER A 1173 -26.76 11.86 49.13
C SER A 1173 -27.56 10.57 49.35
N LYS A 1174 -28.50 10.22 48.46
CA LYS A 1174 -29.26 8.96 48.49
C LYS A 1174 -28.58 7.81 47.74
N GLY A 1175 -27.43 8.08 47.09
CA GLY A 1175 -26.72 7.10 46.28
C GLY A 1175 -27.21 6.98 44.84
N GLU A 1176 -28.13 7.84 44.40
CA GLU A 1176 -28.64 7.83 43.02
C GLU A 1176 -27.63 8.52 42.09
N LEU A 1177 -27.35 7.92 40.92
CA LEU A 1177 -26.46 8.48 39.92
C LEU A 1177 -27.06 9.79 39.35
N MET A 1178 -26.29 10.87 39.43
CA MET A 1178 -26.70 12.20 39.00
C MET A 1178 -26.11 12.56 37.64
N ALA A 1179 -24.84 12.27 37.42
CA ALA A 1179 -24.15 12.54 36.18
C ALA A 1179 -23.12 11.45 35.86
N GLU A 1180 -22.90 11.18 34.57
CA GLU A 1180 -21.84 10.29 34.08
C GLU A 1180 -21.35 10.75 32.71
N SER A 1181 -20.05 10.60 32.46
CA SER A 1181 -19.46 10.81 31.13
C SER A 1181 -19.11 9.45 30.53
N ILE A 1182 -19.52 9.24 29.28
CA ILE A 1182 -19.45 7.95 28.60
C ILE A 1182 -18.65 8.12 27.31
N TYR A 1183 -17.68 7.23 27.10
CA TYR A 1183 -16.88 7.17 25.89
C TYR A 1183 -17.36 6.04 24.97
N TRP A 1184 -17.51 6.34 23.69
CA TRP A 1184 -17.87 5.38 22.66
C TRP A 1184 -16.84 5.35 21.55
N SER A 1185 -16.76 4.23 20.84
CA SER A 1185 -15.94 4.10 19.64
C SER A 1185 -16.58 3.19 18.58
N ASN A 1186 -16.23 3.44 17.32
CA ASN A 1186 -16.65 2.71 16.14
C ASN A 1186 -15.40 2.41 15.30
N GLY A 1187 -14.75 1.28 15.56
CA GLY A 1187 -13.50 0.93 14.89
C GLY A 1187 -12.33 1.83 15.31
N ASN A 1188 -11.32 1.92 14.44
CA ASN A 1188 -10.12 2.74 14.65
C ASN A 1188 -10.22 4.07 13.89
N ALA A 1189 -10.37 5.18 14.62
CA ALA A 1189 -10.47 6.53 14.03
C ALA A 1189 -9.22 6.96 13.24
N GLN A 1190 -8.06 6.35 13.51
CA GLN A 1190 -6.81 6.62 12.78
C GLN A 1190 -6.68 5.83 11.46
N MET A 1191 -7.65 4.99 11.12
CA MET A 1191 -7.59 4.17 9.91
C MET A 1191 -7.56 5.03 8.63
N THR A 1192 -6.80 4.59 7.63
CA THR A 1192 -6.60 5.34 6.39
C THR A 1192 -7.77 5.21 5.41
N PRO A 1193 -7.97 6.22 4.53
CA PRO A 1193 -9.02 6.21 3.50
C PRO A 1193 -8.84 5.12 2.43
N ARG A 1194 -9.77 5.11 1.46
CA ARG A 1194 -9.99 4.17 0.33
C ARG A 1194 -10.85 2.96 0.68
N LYS A 1195 -11.88 3.17 1.51
CA LYS A 1195 -12.85 2.14 1.93
C LYS A 1195 -14.24 2.77 2.08
N ASP A 1196 -15.30 1.97 2.02
CA ASP A 1196 -16.66 2.50 1.84
C ASP A 1196 -17.47 2.66 3.14
N ALA A 1197 -16.81 2.79 4.31
CA ALA A 1197 -17.52 2.92 5.57
C ALA A 1197 -16.84 3.80 6.61
N GLU A 1198 -17.49 3.89 7.76
CA GLU A 1198 -17.22 4.87 8.78
C GLU A 1198 -16.39 4.30 9.94
N VAL A 1199 -15.59 5.17 10.53
CA VAL A 1199 -14.95 5.00 11.83
C VAL A 1199 -15.18 6.25 12.66
N GLY A 1200 -15.09 6.14 13.98
CA GLY A 1200 -15.29 7.32 14.84
C GLY A 1200 -15.12 7.02 16.32
N GLU A 1201 -15.08 8.09 17.10
CA GLU A 1201 -14.98 8.05 18.55
C GLU A 1201 -15.55 9.34 19.15
N GLY A 1202 -15.95 9.27 20.42
CA GLY A 1202 -16.48 10.45 21.09
C GLY A 1202 -16.89 10.23 22.53
N TRP A 1203 -17.24 11.34 23.15
CA TRP A 1203 -17.75 11.43 24.51
C TRP A 1203 -19.14 12.03 24.52
N PHE A 1204 -19.96 11.59 25.47
CA PHE A 1204 -21.20 12.29 25.83
C PHE A 1204 -21.42 12.26 27.33
N VAL A 1205 -22.11 13.29 27.84
CA VAL A 1205 -22.40 13.46 29.27
C VAL A 1205 -23.89 13.33 29.48
N VAL A 1206 -24.26 12.41 30.38
CA VAL A 1206 -25.65 12.16 30.76
C VAL A 1206 -25.93 12.63 32.17
N VAL A 1207 -27.14 13.11 32.42
CA VAL A 1207 -27.65 13.45 33.76
C VAL A 1207 -29.03 12.87 34.00
N SER A 1208 -29.33 12.51 35.25
CA SER A 1208 -30.67 12.06 35.62
C SER A 1208 -31.69 13.20 35.57
N GLU A 1209 -32.98 12.88 35.52
CA GLU A 1209 -34.03 13.92 35.54
C GLU A 1209 -33.95 14.81 36.80
N ASN A 1210 -33.61 14.21 37.94
CA ASN A 1210 -33.37 14.94 39.20
C ASN A 1210 -32.16 15.89 39.07
N ALA A 1211 -31.06 15.41 38.51
CA ALA A 1211 -29.87 16.23 38.27
C ALA A 1211 -30.15 17.41 37.34
N TYR A 1212 -30.89 17.17 36.26
CA TYR A 1212 -31.32 18.21 35.33
C TYR A 1212 -32.17 19.29 36.02
N GLN A 1213 -33.14 18.91 36.85
CA GLN A 1213 -33.96 19.84 37.63
C GLN A 1213 -33.12 20.68 38.61
N GLN A 1214 -32.11 20.06 39.25
CA GLN A 1214 -31.22 20.76 40.17
C GLN A 1214 -30.35 21.80 39.45
N ILE A 1215 -29.79 21.46 38.28
CA ILE A 1215 -29.03 22.42 37.44
C ILE A 1215 -29.94 23.59 37.04
N ASN A 1216 -31.16 23.31 36.57
CA ASN A 1216 -32.13 24.33 36.14
C ASN A 1216 -32.63 25.22 37.31
N SER A 1217 -32.54 24.73 38.55
CA SER A 1217 -32.92 25.51 39.75
C SER A 1217 -31.89 26.60 40.10
N ILE A 1218 -30.63 26.40 39.73
CA ILE A 1218 -29.55 27.37 39.94
C ILE A 1218 -29.52 28.39 38.79
N GLU A 1219 -29.72 27.91 37.55
CA GLU A 1219 -29.62 28.73 36.34
C GLU A 1219 -30.95 28.69 35.58
N GLN A 1220 -31.78 29.73 35.75
CA GLN A 1220 -33.12 29.79 35.18
C GLN A 1220 -33.15 29.90 33.64
N ASN A 1221 -32.03 30.22 33.00
CA ASN A 1221 -31.90 30.34 31.55
C ASN A 1221 -30.79 29.42 31.04
N LEU A 1222 -31.18 28.21 30.64
CA LEU A 1222 -30.28 27.26 29.96
C LEU A 1222 -30.46 27.38 28.44
N PHE A 1223 -29.34 27.37 27.73
CA PHE A 1223 -29.26 27.46 26.27
C PHE A 1223 -28.58 26.21 25.70
N LEU A 1224 -28.95 25.79 24.49
CA LEU A 1224 -28.18 24.81 23.72
C LEU A 1224 -27.16 25.51 22.83
N GLN A 1225 -25.90 25.16 23.02
CA GLN A 1225 -24.81 25.56 22.12
C GLN A 1225 -24.37 24.35 21.30
N LYS A 1226 -24.27 24.54 19.99
CA LYS A 1226 -23.83 23.49 19.06
C LYS A 1226 -22.79 24.03 18.08
N LYS A 1227 -21.77 23.23 17.82
CA LYS A 1227 -20.74 23.50 16.83
C LYS A 1227 -20.53 22.25 15.98
N LEU A 1228 -20.62 22.42 14.67
CA LEU A 1228 -20.42 21.38 13.67
C LEU A 1228 -19.29 21.82 12.74
N VAL A 1229 -18.30 20.97 12.56
CA VAL A 1229 -17.20 21.18 11.63
C VAL A 1229 -17.17 20.01 10.67
N ARG A 1230 -17.22 20.29 9.37
CA ARG A 1230 -17.00 19.29 8.33
C ARG A 1230 -15.68 19.58 7.61
N THR A 1231 -14.90 18.53 7.40
CA THR A 1231 -13.62 18.60 6.71
C THR A 1231 -13.52 17.54 5.64
N LYS A 1232 -12.82 17.88 4.56
CA LYS A 1232 -12.42 16.93 3.53
C LYS A 1232 -10.95 17.11 3.24
N TYR A 1233 -10.26 16.00 3.18
CA TYR A 1233 -8.85 15.89 2.88
C TYR A 1233 -8.67 15.36 1.45
N GLU A 1234 -7.50 15.48 0.87
CA GLU A 1234 -7.03 14.70 -0.28
C GLU A 1234 -5.56 14.38 -0.03
N ASP A 1235 -5.17 13.11 -0.09
CA ASP A 1235 -3.81 12.67 0.25
C ASP A 1235 -3.30 13.35 1.54
N SER A 1236 -4.07 13.17 2.64
CA SER A 1236 -3.87 13.76 3.97
C SER A 1236 -3.71 15.29 4.03
N THR A 1237 -3.97 16.00 2.94
CA THR A 1237 -3.94 17.45 2.88
C THR A 1237 -5.36 17.98 3.01
N LEU A 1238 -5.59 18.89 3.96
CA LEU A 1238 -6.92 19.50 4.12
C LEU A 1238 -7.25 20.32 2.87
N MET A 1239 -8.31 19.93 2.16
CA MET A 1239 -8.77 20.62 0.96
C MET A 1239 -9.78 21.71 1.32
N THR A 1240 -10.79 21.33 2.11
CA THR A 1240 -11.91 22.20 2.44
C THR A 1240 -12.34 21.99 3.88
N ARG A 1241 -12.69 23.07 4.57
CA ARG A 1241 -13.18 23.08 5.94
C ARG A 1241 -14.35 24.05 6.06
N GLU A 1242 -15.50 23.51 6.42
CA GLU A 1242 -16.72 24.28 6.70
C GLU A 1242 -17.05 24.22 8.20
N ILE A 1243 -17.46 25.35 8.78
CA ILE A 1243 -17.78 25.48 10.20
C ILE A 1243 -19.15 26.13 10.34
N PHE A 1244 -20.07 25.45 11.03
CA PHE A 1244 -21.39 25.97 11.36
C PHE A 1244 -21.61 25.99 12.87
N ASN A 1245 -22.19 27.09 13.37
CA ASN A 1245 -22.49 27.27 14.79
C ASN A 1245 -23.97 27.61 14.96
N ILE A 1246 -24.63 26.97 15.92
CA ILE A 1246 -25.97 27.37 16.37
C ILE A 1246 -25.86 28.00 17.74
N ASP A 1247 -26.33 29.24 17.79
CA ASP A 1247 -26.32 30.09 18.97
C ASP A 1247 -27.69 30.05 19.71
N LYS A 1248 -28.71 29.30 19.23
CA LYS A 1248 -30.08 29.43 19.79
C LYS A 1248 -31.04 28.22 19.67
N ILE A 1249 -31.28 27.54 20.80
CA ILE A 1249 -32.52 26.83 21.15
C ILE A 1249 -32.74 27.00 22.67
N TYR A 1250 -33.91 27.49 23.11
CA TYR A 1250 -34.29 27.49 24.54
C TYR A 1250 -34.58 26.05 24.97
N VAL A 1251 -33.97 25.60 26.07
CA VAL A 1251 -34.14 24.22 26.60
C VAL A 1251 -35.46 24.07 27.35
#